data_AF-A0A7X9ITQ4-F1
#
_entry.id   AF-A0A7X9ITQ4-F1
#
_cell.length_a   1.000
_cell.length_b   1.000
_cell.length_c   1.000
_cell.angle_alpha   90.00
_cell.angle_beta   90.00
_cell.angle_gamma   90.00
#
_symmetry.space_group_name_H-M   'P 1'
#
loop_
_entity.id
_entity.type
_entity.pdbx_description
1 polymer ?
#
loop_
_entity_poly.entity_id
_entity_poly.type
_entity_poly.pdbx_seq_one_letter_code
_entity_poly.pdbx_strand_id
1 'polypeptide(L)'
;MTRRRKDRTPSSGTPAPSPAADPPQPAASPQTPPAGDRKESPRRRWTLVDSLLTAALAASLVALGWQIYRTYLHGPAAEDLPPPTAGDLCHRLQDQGDVLALGRDALPACELRGARLLTPNDLTPDGTLERLLSGRDDDAVARLLEQHGVRHVVVSPTLANPSLLPKVTVRNRLALYKPSERFHALYLSEAAGLYETIPGWPQLTGEEGAELVRLARATLAGLPHEPPPLPALTTEGDHEVLVQLQGLKPIARDVPADPESKNSKPYTQHIRPALFAGGRGRTLIDATKAAAAELAERYRRRYESREGPLPEALARLTVEVEVAYDFTDVYTAVSGKPAETRYRSFLWRAIDLGLHGVALDRDTPRYQVRPPSDAVYAGRKDVEDLLARACRDYLDASRRALDAARKLADRPQAGADELSKTLYRLDPRLRVQRFRAHHFRETRPGGDSVVRLSRGIPPLPPTRENLSRRALRDGVYWATRWLVENLQPDGAFRYLYRPELDYYLSDKQVVEQYNEVRHGLASYSLFMSHQEVPSPELWEAAERSLRWNLERVVFGPAWTADPVRRTRLPPWVRTDRPFGPPKPGGGTGPADRWRCPHGDLRPIPPEMAYVRHLDNAKMGAVAAAVLAVSEKIYQTPADRRDTTLAELRPFLEGFASFLLFMQHTTGDRAGSFDHYFVSPEHGHYRRSTTIYPGEILFALSRIYRLTGDPRIPPAFALAVEYERNYFDRESAIREPDGTYENQRRADLVQFVPWISMAMNDMALAVRDDDPRRAQEYAEFGIRVSEWVADVYLFDPDRTFFPEYLGGYFKWEFELPAMHSMVYAEGTAAAAALAKRFGDPRFERMRSATVLGCRFALQQIVVPGRNDHFLPNPGRARGGVRFGINNSEMRTDYSYHTLSALNQTLRYLTDEELVPP
;
A
#
# COMPACT_ATOMS: atom_id res chain seq x y z
N MET A 1 -30.97 57.15 -17.12
CA MET A 1 -30.23 58.16 -16.33
C MET A 1 -28.86 58.39 -16.95
N THR A 2 -28.25 59.57 -16.82
CA THR A 2 -27.07 59.98 -17.61
C THR A 2 -25.88 60.43 -16.75
N ARG A 3 -24.68 59.93 -17.09
CA ARG A 3 -23.35 60.56 -16.88
C ARG A 3 -22.33 59.81 -17.74
N ARG A 4 -22.04 60.33 -18.93
CA ARG A 4 -20.82 61.12 -19.27
C ARG A 4 -19.54 60.26 -19.42
N ARG A 5 -19.26 59.88 -20.66
CA ARG A 5 -17.87 59.69 -21.16
C ARG A 5 -17.07 60.99 -21.00
N LYS A 6 -15.74 60.87 -21.03
CA LYS A 6 -14.83 61.97 -21.35
C LYS A 6 -13.69 61.40 -22.17
N ASP A 7 -13.47 61.95 -23.37
CA ASP A 7 -12.56 61.38 -24.35
C ASP A 7 -11.09 61.74 -24.07
N ARG A 8 -10.17 60.93 -24.59
CA ARG A 8 -8.74 61.26 -24.72
C ARG A 8 -8.26 60.82 -26.10
N THR A 9 -7.79 61.79 -26.89
CA THR A 9 -7.05 61.56 -28.13
C THR A 9 -5.63 61.06 -27.84
N PRO A 10 -5.02 60.24 -28.72
CA PRO A 10 -3.63 59.85 -28.60
C PRO A 10 -2.68 60.96 -29.08
N SER A 11 -1.62 61.24 -28.33
CA SER A 11 -0.52 62.11 -28.77
C SER A 11 0.65 61.25 -29.27
N SER A 12 0.99 61.38 -30.56
CA SER A 12 2.20 60.78 -31.13
C SER A 12 3.45 61.51 -30.60
N GLY A 13 4.30 60.81 -29.83
CA GLY A 13 5.59 61.30 -29.36
C GLY A 13 6.71 60.36 -29.75
N THR A 14 7.66 60.82 -30.56
CA THR A 14 8.82 60.05 -31.00
C THR A 14 9.84 59.90 -29.85
N PRO A 15 10.40 58.71 -29.60
CA PRO A 15 11.47 58.56 -28.61
C PRO A 15 12.75 59.30 -29.03
N ALA A 16 13.43 59.92 -28.08
CA ALA A 16 14.79 60.44 -28.27
C ALA A 16 15.81 59.28 -28.26
N PRO A 17 16.95 59.38 -28.97
CA PRO A 17 17.97 58.34 -28.99
C PRO A 17 18.72 58.28 -27.65
N SER A 18 19.03 57.05 -27.21
CA SER A 18 19.93 56.81 -26.06
C SER A 18 21.37 57.25 -26.36
N PRO A 19 22.16 57.63 -25.33
CA PRO A 19 23.60 57.85 -25.49
C PRO A 19 24.33 56.60 -25.96
N ALA A 20 25.45 56.79 -26.67
CA ALA A 20 26.35 55.70 -27.02
C ALA A 20 27.03 55.12 -25.76
N ALA A 21 27.33 53.82 -25.77
CA ALA A 21 28.09 53.15 -24.73
C ALA A 21 29.60 53.26 -25.00
N ASP A 22 30.38 53.46 -23.94
CA ASP A 22 31.85 53.51 -24.02
C ASP A 22 32.46 52.14 -24.43
N PRO A 23 33.61 52.15 -25.12
CA PRO A 23 34.29 50.92 -25.51
C PRO A 23 34.90 50.18 -24.30
N PRO A 24 34.90 48.84 -24.29
CA PRO A 24 35.41 48.06 -23.16
C PRO A 24 36.93 48.19 -23.00
N GLN A 25 37.40 48.44 -21.79
CA GLN A 25 38.83 48.37 -21.45
C GLN A 25 39.33 46.91 -21.50
N PRO A 26 40.60 46.68 -21.91
CA PRO A 26 41.17 45.34 -21.94
C PRO A 26 41.39 44.78 -20.53
N ALA A 27 41.15 43.48 -20.35
CA ALA A 27 41.30 42.80 -19.06
C ALA A 27 42.77 42.73 -18.62
N ALA A 28 43.02 43.06 -17.36
CA ALA A 28 44.34 42.92 -16.74
C ALA A 28 44.63 41.47 -16.34
N SER A 29 45.88 41.01 -16.54
CA SER A 29 46.33 39.67 -16.18
C SER A 29 46.26 39.42 -14.66
N PRO A 30 45.93 38.19 -14.20
CA PRO A 30 45.83 37.88 -12.78
C PRO A 30 47.20 37.93 -12.10
N GLN A 31 47.31 38.77 -11.05
CA GLN A 31 48.48 38.76 -10.15
C GLN A 31 48.27 37.75 -9.01
N THR A 32 49.32 36.99 -8.71
CA THR A 32 49.36 36.05 -7.57
C THR A 32 49.31 36.84 -6.24
N PRO A 33 48.48 36.45 -5.26
CA PRO A 33 48.43 37.15 -3.97
C PRO A 33 49.72 36.92 -3.16
N PRO A 34 50.23 37.96 -2.47
CA PRO A 34 51.38 37.81 -1.58
C PRO A 34 51.00 37.05 -0.30
N ALA A 35 51.94 36.27 0.24
CA ALA A 35 51.77 35.63 1.55
C ALA A 35 52.00 36.66 2.67
N GLY A 36 51.02 36.84 3.57
CA GLY A 36 51.12 37.79 4.68
C GLY A 36 50.11 37.53 5.82
N ASP A 37 50.62 37.62 7.04
CA ASP A 37 49.94 37.87 8.32
C ASP A 37 48.59 37.19 8.65
N ARG A 38 48.68 36.07 9.38
CA ARG A 38 47.63 35.66 10.31
C ARG A 38 47.56 36.64 11.49
N LYS A 39 46.66 37.62 11.43
CA LYS A 39 46.26 38.38 12.63
C LYS A 39 45.43 37.48 13.56
N GLU A 40 45.84 37.36 14.81
CA GLU A 40 45.01 36.72 15.84
C GLU A 40 43.72 37.53 16.06
N SER A 41 42.58 36.83 16.15
CA SER A 41 41.30 37.49 16.44
C SER A 41 41.17 37.77 17.95
N PRO A 42 40.68 38.95 18.36
CA PRO A 42 40.61 39.30 19.77
C PRO A 42 39.60 38.42 20.50
N ARG A 43 40.07 37.68 21.52
CA ARG A 43 39.22 36.84 22.36
C ARG A 43 38.16 37.68 23.07
N ARG A 44 36.90 37.62 22.61
CA ARG A 44 35.74 38.18 23.32
C ARG A 44 35.70 37.60 24.74
N ARG A 45 35.79 38.45 25.76
CA ARG A 45 35.49 38.05 27.14
C ARG A 45 33.99 37.80 27.25
N TRP A 46 33.61 36.64 27.77
CA TRP A 46 32.22 36.35 28.14
C TRP A 46 31.76 37.31 29.24
N THR A 47 30.52 37.76 29.14
CA THR A 47 29.86 38.59 30.16
C THR A 47 28.96 37.74 31.05
N LEU A 48 28.54 38.29 32.19
CA LEU A 48 27.54 37.66 33.06
C LEU A 48 26.20 37.41 32.34
N VAL A 49 25.87 38.25 31.35
CA VAL A 49 24.63 38.16 30.57
C VAL A 49 24.64 36.93 29.64
N ASP A 50 25.79 36.63 29.02
CA ASP A 50 25.95 35.46 28.14
C ASP A 50 25.71 34.15 28.93
N SER A 51 26.22 34.07 30.16
CA SER A 51 26.01 32.93 31.06
C SER A 51 24.54 32.76 31.47
N LEU A 52 23.83 33.86 31.76
CA LEU A 52 22.41 33.83 32.14
C LEU A 52 21.51 33.42 30.98
N LEU A 53 21.76 33.91 29.76
CA LEU A 53 21.07 33.48 28.54
C LEU A 53 21.29 31.98 28.27
N THR A 54 22.52 31.50 28.45
CA THR A 54 22.87 30.07 28.27
C THR A 54 22.09 29.18 29.24
N ALA A 55 21.95 29.59 30.52
CA ALA A 55 21.20 28.84 31.52
C ALA A 55 19.69 28.77 31.22
N ALA A 56 19.08 29.89 30.78
CA ALA A 56 17.67 29.94 30.40
C ALA A 56 17.34 29.04 29.19
N LEU A 57 18.26 28.99 28.21
CA LEU A 57 18.13 28.11 27.04
C LEU A 57 18.18 26.63 27.45
N ALA A 58 19.09 26.25 28.34
CA ALA A 58 19.23 24.88 28.83
C ALA A 58 17.97 24.38 29.57
N ALA A 59 17.40 25.20 30.46
CA ALA A 59 16.16 24.86 31.17
C ALA A 59 14.98 24.62 30.22
N SER A 60 14.87 25.42 29.15
CA SER A 60 13.81 25.31 28.15
C SER A 60 13.86 23.99 27.37
N LEU A 61 15.07 23.50 27.07
CA LEU A 61 15.26 22.23 26.36
C LEU A 61 14.88 21.00 27.21
N VAL A 62 15.11 21.05 28.53
CA VAL A 62 14.73 19.96 29.46
C VAL A 62 13.21 19.79 29.52
N ALA A 63 12.46 20.89 29.58
CA ALA A 63 10.99 20.86 29.58
C ALA A 63 10.42 20.23 28.31
N LEU A 64 10.98 20.58 27.14
CA LEU A 64 10.56 20.05 25.84
C LEU A 64 10.80 18.53 25.73
N GLY A 65 11.95 18.04 26.20
CA GLY A 65 12.28 16.60 26.18
C GLY A 65 11.31 15.73 26.97
N TRP A 66 10.84 16.21 28.13
CA TRP A 66 9.86 15.49 28.97
C TRP A 66 8.51 15.29 28.27
N GLN A 67 8.08 16.28 27.49
CA GLN A 67 6.78 16.26 26.80
C GLN A 67 6.76 15.32 25.58
N ILE A 68 7.91 15.19 24.90
CA ILE A 68 8.11 14.20 23.82
C ILE A 68 8.07 12.77 24.38
N TYR A 69 8.76 12.52 25.51
CA TYR A 69 8.84 11.19 26.14
C TYR A 69 7.47 10.58 26.48
N ARG A 70 6.52 11.38 26.97
CA ARG A 70 5.19 10.90 27.38
C ARG A 70 4.30 10.48 26.20
N THR A 71 4.52 11.04 25.01
CA THR A 71 3.52 11.02 23.93
C THR A 71 3.70 9.87 22.93
N TYR A 72 4.92 9.31 22.83
CA TYR A 72 5.36 8.62 21.60
C TYR A 72 5.93 7.21 21.78
N LEU A 73 5.71 6.55 22.93
CA LEU A 73 6.37 5.27 23.25
C LEU A 73 5.43 4.04 23.46
N HIS A 74 4.11 4.11 23.16
CA HIS A 74 3.13 3.02 23.44
C HIS A 74 1.88 2.87 22.42
N GLY A 75 1.88 2.11 21.25
CA GLY A 75 0.63 1.71 20.41
C GLY A 75 0.65 1.19 18.86
N PRO A 76 -0.02 0.06 18.39
CA PRO A 76 0.02 -0.55 16.97
C PRO A 76 -1.19 -1.50 16.38
N ALA A 77 -1.09 -2.40 15.30
CA ALA A 77 -2.20 -3.26 14.58
C ALA A 77 -2.01 -4.82 14.14
N ALA A 78 -3.01 -5.62 13.59
CA ALA A 78 -2.99 -7.14 13.34
C ALA A 78 -4.12 -7.84 12.44
N GLU A 79 -3.95 -9.04 11.75
CA GLU A 79 -4.84 -9.65 10.63
C GLU A 79 -5.04 -11.26 10.37
N ASP A 80 -5.54 -11.83 9.19
CA ASP A 80 -6.53 -13.02 8.94
C ASP A 80 -6.46 -14.28 7.86
N LEU A 81 -7.55 -14.89 7.15
CA LEU A 81 -7.64 -16.17 6.22
C LEU A 81 -9.06 -16.75 5.53
N PRO A 82 -9.48 -18.08 5.17
CA PRO A 82 -10.50 -18.53 4.08
C PRO A 82 -11.61 -19.76 4.20
N PRO A 83 -12.42 -20.27 3.17
CA PRO A 83 -13.71 -21.15 3.25
C PRO A 83 -14.05 -22.51 2.38
N PRO A 84 -15.22 -23.29 2.55
CA PRO A 84 -15.57 -24.80 2.27
C PRO A 84 -16.45 -25.48 1.09
N THR A 85 -16.94 -26.78 1.16
CA THR A 85 -17.51 -27.69 0.03
C THR A 85 -18.54 -28.92 0.18
N ALA A 86 -19.20 -29.45 -0.90
CA ALA A 86 -20.45 -30.30 -1.01
C ALA A 86 -20.83 -31.47 -0.02
N GLY A 87 -20.20 -32.65 -0.09
CA GLY A 87 -20.66 -33.85 0.67
C GLY A 87 -20.59 -33.65 2.19
N ASP A 88 -19.67 -32.77 2.58
CA ASP A 88 -19.47 -32.20 3.90
C ASP A 88 -20.78 -31.58 4.46
N LEU A 89 -21.80 -31.22 3.65
CA LEU A 89 -23.07 -30.67 4.13
C LEU A 89 -23.91 -31.67 4.91
N CYS A 90 -24.33 -32.80 4.32
CA CYS A 90 -25.13 -33.81 5.03
C CYS A 90 -24.40 -34.31 6.28
N HIS A 91 -23.07 -34.38 6.26
CA HIS A 91 -22.25 -34.74 7.42
C HIS A 91 -22.17 -33.63 8.47
N ARG A 92 -21.99 -32.36 8.07
CA ARG A 92 -22.00 -31.21 9.00
C ARG A 92 -23.35 -31.02 9.67
N LEU A 93 -24.43 -31.51 9.07
CA LEU A 93 -25.79 -31.44 9.60
C LEU A 93 -26.21 -32.60 10.49
N GLN A 94 -25.47 -33.71 10.53
CA GLN A 94 -25.74 -34.78 11.48
C GLN A 94 -25.50 -34.30 12.91
N ASP A 95 -26.38 -34.75 13.83
CA ASP A 95 -26.39 -34.39 15.25
C ASP A 95 -26.52 -32.89 15.61
N GLN A 96 -26.78 -32.00 14.63
CA GLN A 96 -26.90 -30.53 14.84
C GLN A 96 -28.22 -30.03 15.47
N GLY A 97 -29.05 -30.93 16.02
CA GLY A 97 -30.35 -30.56 16.59
C GLY A 97 -31.36 -30.10 15.53
N ASP A 98 -32.06 -28.99 15.79
CA ASP A 98 -33.06 -28.46 14.86
C ASP A 98 -32.40 -27.61 13.76
N VAL A 99 -32.67 -27.99 12.50
CA VAL A 99 -32.10 -27.39 11.29
C VAL A 99 -33.23 -26.89 10.40
N LEU A 100 -33.28 -25.60 10.09
CA LEU A 100 -34.29 -25.05 9.17
C LEU A 100 -33.87 -25.22 7.71
N ALA A 101 -34.67 -25.96 6.94
CA ALA A 101 -34.55 -26.02 5.48
C ALA A 101 -35.35 -24.88 4.81
N LEU A 102 -34.66 -24.09 3.99
CA LEU A 102 -35.25 -23.12 3.07
C LEU A 102 -35.12 -23.64 1.64
N GLY A 103 -36.26 -23.96 1.03
CA GLY A 103 -36.36 -24.53 -0.32
C GLY A 103 -36.69 -26.03 -0.31
N ARG A 104 -37.47 -26.50 -1.28
CA ARG A 104 -37.92 -27.90 -1.35
C ARG A 104 -36.79 -28.89 -1.67
N ASP A 105 -35.75 -28.38 -2.33
CA ASP A 105 -34.60 -29.16 -2.82
C ASP A 105 -33.35 -28.86 -1.98
N ALA A 106 -33.52 -28.37 -0.74
CA ALA A 106 -32.41 -27.89 0.11
C ALA A 106 -31.47 -28.99 0.62
N LEU A 107 -31.90 -30.26 0.54
CA LEU A 107 -31.10 -31.42 0.92
C LEU A 107 -31.25 -32.56 -0.10
N PRO A 108 -30.15 -33.26 -0.43
CA PRO A 108 -30.23 -34.59 -1.04
C PRO A 108 -30.97 -35.57 -0.12
N ALA A 109 -31.34 -36.74 -0.66
CA ALA A 109 -31.98 -37.82 0.10
C ALA A 109 -30.98 -38.54 1.05
N CYS A 110 -30.44 -37.82 2.04
CA CYS A 110 -29.54 -38.33 3.07
C CYS A 110 -30.27 -38.48 4.42
N GLU A 111 -30.05 -39.59 5.14
CA GLU A 111 -30.57 -39.74 6.50
C GLU A 111 -29.84 -38.78 7.46
N LEU A 112 -30.54 -37.73 7.89
CA LEU A 112 -30.13 -36.95 9.05
C LEU A 112 -30.42 -37.75 10.32
N ARG A 113 -29.37 -38.28 10.93
CA ARG A 113 -29.40 -38.87 12.27
C ARG A 113 -29.05 -37.79 13.29
N GLY A 114 -29.75 -37.79 14.42
CA GLY A 114 -29.61 -36.82 15.52
C GLY A 114 -30.02 -35.37 15.23
N ALA A 115 -30.24 -35.00 13.96
CA ALA A 115 -30.79 -33.70 13.58
C ALA A 115 -32.20 -33.82 13.02
N ARG A 116 -33.07 -32.87 13.38
CA ARG A 116 -34.46 -32.78 12.90
C ARG A 116 -34.55 -31.62 11.92
N LEU A 117 -35.02 -31.92 10.72
CA LEU A 117 -35.27 -30.91 9.71
C LEU A 117 -36.61 -30.22 9.98
N LEU A 118 -36.58 -28.89 10.06
CA LEU A 118 -37.75 -28.04 10.19
C LEU A 118 -38.00 -27.29 8.88
N THR A 119 -39.26 -27.03 8.57
CA THR A 119 -39.69 -26.10 7.53
C THR A 119 -40.15 -24.77 8.16
N PRO A 120 -40.32 -23.69 7.38
CA PRO A 120 -40.80 -22.41 7.92
C PRO A 120 -42.15 -22.48 8.66
N ASN A 121 -43.00 -23.44 8.29
CA ASN A 121 -44.32 -23.64 8.91
C ASN A 121 -44.24 -24.33 10.29
N ASP A 122 -43.20 -25.12 10.54
CA ASP A 122 -43.00 -25.82 11.82
C ASP A 122 -42.54 -24.84 12.92
N LEU A 123 -41.93 -23.72 12.52
CA LEU A 123 -41.51 -22.63 13.41
C LEU A 123 -42.59 -21.57 13.62
N THR A 124 -43.36 -21.23 12.58
CA THR A 124 -44.50 -20.32 12.70
C THR A 124 -45.71 -20.81 11.89
N PRO A 125 -46.67 -21.52 12.53
CA PRO A 125 -47.87 -22.00 11.85
C PRO A 125 -48.80 -20.91 11.29
N ASP A 126 -48.62 -19.66 11.70
CA ASP A 126 -49.36 -18.48 11.20
C ASP A 126 -48.72 -17.83 9.95
N GLY A 127 -47.59 -18.39 9.49
CA GLY A 127 -46.82 -17.88 8.35
C GLY A 127 -45.92 -16.67 8.66
N THR A 128 -45.69 -16.30 9.92
CA THR A 128 -44.83 -15.14 10.28
C THR A 128 -43.41 -15.24 9.73
N LEU A 129 -42.74 -16.39 9.86
CA LEU A 129 -41.40 -16.60 9.32
C LEU A 129 -41.38 -16.50 7.78
N GLU A 130 -42.40 -17.00 7.09
CA GLU A 130 -42.49 -16.89 5.63
C GLU A 130 -42.68 -15.43 5.18
N ARG A 131 -43.48 -14.64 5.93
CA ARG A 131 -43.58 -13.19 5.74
C ARG A 131 -42.22 -12.50 5.96
N LEU A 132 -41.50 -12.82 7.04
CA LEU A 132 -40.17 -12.25 7.33
C LEU A 132 -39.12 -12.61 6.27
N LEU A 133 -39.10 -13.87 5.82
CA LEU A 133 -38.18 -14.35 4.76
C LEU A 133 -38.46 -13.73 3.39
N SER A 134 -39.70 -13.29 3.14
CA SER A 134 -40.08 -12.46 1.98
C SER A 134 -39.75 -10.97 2.16
N GLY A 135 -39.45 -10.55 3.39
CA GLY A 135 -38.99 -9.20 3.75
C GLY A 135 -37.47 -9.06 3.71
N ARG A 136 -36.94 -8.01 4.37
CA ARG A 136 -35.51 -7.66 4.40
C ARG A 136 -34.88 -7.68 5.80
N ASP A 137 -35.62 -8.08 6.82
CA ASP A 137 -35.19 -8.02 8.21
C ASP A 137 -34.49 -9.33 8.63
N ASP A 138 -33.18 -9.40 8.41
CA ASP A 138 -32.37 -10.57 8.80
C ASP A 138 -32.33 -10.73 10.33
N ASP A 139 -32.43 -9.61 11.04
CA ASP A 139 -32.27 -9.49 12.48
C ASP A 139 -33.52 -10.03 13.22
N ALA A 140 -34.72 -9.81 12.66
CA ALA A 140 -35.96 -10.45 13.10
C ALA A 140 -36.02 -11.94 12.76
N VAL A 141 -35.42 -12.38 11.64
CA VAL A 141 -35.30 -13.81 11.33
C VAL A 141 -34.34 -14.48 12.31
N ALA A 142 -33.16 -13.91 12.58
CA ALA A 142 -32.19 -14.44 13.54
C ALA A 142 -32.81 -14.65 14.94
N ARG A 143 -33.43 -13.61 15.51
CA ARG A 143 -34.12 -13.71 16.82
C ARG A 143 -35.20 -14.77 16.87
N LEU A 144 -35.96 -14.95 15.78
CA LEU A 144 -37.03 -15.94 15.71
C LEU A 144 -36.48 -17.37 15.67
N LEU A 145 -35.32 -17.58 15.03
CA LEU A 145 -34.60 -18.84 15.03
C LEU A 145 -33.99 -19.16 16.41
N GLU A 146 -33.33 -18.17 17.03
CA GLU A 146 -32.79 -18.25 18.39
C GLU A 146 -33.87 -18.62 19.42
N GLN A 147 -35.05 -17.99 19.35
CA GLN A 147 -36.20 -18.28 20.22
C GLN A 147 -36.68 -19.74 20.12
N HIS A 148 -36.48 -20.40 18.98
CA HIS A 148 -36.86 -21.79 18.74
C HIS A 148 -35.67 -22.75 18.79
N GLY A 149 -34.48 -22.30 19.23
CA GLY A 149 -33.27 -23.12 19.33
C GLY A 149 -32.62 -23.51 18.00
N VAL A 150 -33.08 -22.96 16.88
CA VAL A 150 -32.56 -23.27 15.54
C VAL A 150 -31.28 -22.47 15.32
N ARG A 151 -30.13 -23.14 15.42
CA ARG A 151 -28.83 -22.53 15.10
C ARG A 151 -28.49 -22.57 13.62
N HIS A 152 -29.04 -23.53 12.89
CA HIS A 152 -28.60 -23.90 11.55
C HIS A 152 -29.69 -23.71 10.51
N VAL A 153 -29.36 -22.98 9.44
CA VAL A 153 -30.25 -22.69 8.31
C VAL A 153 -29.61 -23.19 7.02
N VAL A 154 -30.24 -24.18 6.37
CA VAL A 154 -29.81 -24.73 5.08
C VAL A 154 -30.66 -24.09 3.99
N VAL A 155 -30.02 -23.46 3.01
CA VAL A 155 -30.67 -22.71 1.95
C VAL A 155 -30.35 -23.35 0.61
N SER A 156 -31.39 -23.82 -0.08
CA SER A 156 -31.26 -24.41 -1.42
C SER A 156 -30.83 -23.36 -2.44
N PRO A 157 -29.90 -23.68 -3.37
CA PRO A 157 -29.53 -22.78 -4.46
C PRO A 157 -30.67 -22.60 -5.45
N THR A 158 -31.64 -23.53 -5.51
CA THR A 158 -32.79 -23.45 -6.43
C THR A 158 -33.74 -22.30 -6.10
N LEU A 159 -33.65 -21.75 -4.88
CA LEU A 159 -34.31 -20.49 -4.49
C LEU A 159 -33.76 -19.29 -5.25
N ALA A 160 -32.47 -19.31 -5.64
CA ALA A 160 -31.83 -18.26 -6.42
C ALA A 160 -32.08 -18.42 -7.93
N ASN A 161 -33.34 -18.47 -8.37
CA ASN A 161 -33.64 -18.29 -9.79
C ASN A 161 -33.32 -16.84 -10.20
N PRO A 162 -32.27 -16.58 -11.01
CA PRO A 162 -31.78 -15.21 -11.24
C PRO A 162 -32.71 -14.35 -12.11
N SER A 163 -33.73 -14.97 -12.73
CA SER A 163 -34.56 -14.37 -13.77
C SER A 163 -35.97 -13.95 -13.33
N LEU A 164 -36.45 -14.41 -12.16
CA LEU A 164 -37.88 -14.31 -11.79
C LEU A 164 -38.20 -13.78 -10.38
N LEU A 165 -37.21 -13.48 -9.54
CA LEU A 165 -37.45 -12.96 -8.17
C LEU A 165 -36.90 -11.53 -7.96
N PRO A 166 -37.62 -10.66 -7.22
CA PRO A 166 -37.09 -9.37 -6.79
C PRO A 166 -35.81 -9.55 -5.94
N LYS A 167 -34.75 -8.81 -6.29
CA LYS A 167 -33.37 -9.04 -5.79
C LYS A 167 -33.10 -8.70 -4.31
N VAL A 168 -34.13 -8.53 -3.46
CA VAL A 168 -33.94 -7.96 -2.11
C VAL A 168 -34.86 -8.62 -1.05
N THR A 169 -34.57 -9.87 -0.69
CA THR A 169 -35.20 -10.60 0.42
C THR A 169 -34.15 -11.25 1.33
N VAL A 170 -34.48 -11.59 2.58
CA VAL A 170 -33.60 -12.34 3.50
C VAL A 170 -33.17 -13.67 2.87
N ARG A 171 -34.16 -14.46 2.42
CA ARG A 171 -33.95 -15.77 1.79
C ARG A 171 -33.02 -15.69 0.58
N ASN A 172 -33.14 -14.65 -0.25
CA ASN A 172 -32.31 -14.50 -1.44
C ASN A 172 -30.87 -14.06 -1.11
N ARG A 173 -30.63 -13.31 -0.03
CA ARG A 173 -29.25 -12.95 0.39
C ARG A 173 -28.49 -14.18 0.90
N LEU A 174 -29.14 -15.02 1.70
CA LEU A 174 -28.60 -16.32 2.12
C LEU A 174 -28.48 -17.32 0.95
N ALA A 175 -29.34 -17.26 -0.08
CA ALA A 175 -29.18 -18.11 -1.27
C ALA A 175 -28.05 -17.63 -2.22
N LEU A 176 -27.68 -16.35 -2.18
CA LEU A 176 -26.68 -15.71 -3.06
C LEU A 176 -25.30 -15.55 -2.39
N TYR A 177 -25.00 -16.37 -1.39
CA TYR A 177 -23.67 -16.48 -0.76
C TYR A 177 -23.07 -15.21 -0.16
N LYS A 178 -23.87 -14.15 0.09
CA LYS A 178 -23.44 -12.95 0.82
C LYS A 178 -23.89 -13.05 2.28
N PRO A 179 -23.00 -13.39 3.24
CA PRO A 179 -23.35 -13.41 4.66
C PRO A 179 -23.72 -12.02 5.17
N SER A 180 -24.38 -11.99 6.32
CA SER A 180 -24.70 -10.77 7.07
C SER A 180 -24.18 -10.91 8.50
N GLU A 181 -24.14 -9.83 9.27
CA GLU A 181 -23.59 -9.78 10.63
C GLU A 181 -24.20 -10.79 11.62
N ARG A 182 -25.35 -11.38 11.28
CA ARG A 182 -26.06 -12.42 12.07
C ARG A 182 -25.89 -13.84 11.57
N PHE A 183 -25.39 -14.07 10.36
CA PHE A 183 -25.40 -15.38 9.71
C PHE A 183 -24.03 -15.72 9.14
N HIS A 184 -23.27 -16.55 9.87
CA HIS A 184 -21.99 -17.06 9.40
C HIS A 184 -22.22 -18.11 8.32
N ALA A 185 -21.59 -17.93 7.18
CA ALA A 185 -21.47 -18.95 6.15
C ALA A 185 -20.50 -20.06 6.63
N LEU A 186 -20.95 -20.94 7.54
CA LEU A 186 -20.21 -22.16 7.92
C LEU A 186 -19.78 -22.97 6.69
N TYR A 187 -20.56 -22.84 5.63
CA TYR A 187 -20.66 -23.85 4.61
C TYR A 187 -21.35 -23.32 3.34
N LEU A 188 -20.67 -23.38 2.20
CA LEU A 188 -21.23 -22.94 0.91
C LEU A 188 -20.87 -23.94 -0.20
N SER A 189 -21.83 -24.30 -1.04
CA SER A 189 -21.56 -24.98 -2.31
C SER A 189 -22.69 -24.80 -3.33
N GLU A 190 -22.40 -25.18 -4.58
CA GLU A 190 -23.35 -25.34 -5.69
C GLU A 190 -24.58 -26.20 -5.37
N ALA A 191 -24.57 -26.96 -4.27
CA ALA A 191 -25.67 -27.83 -3.85
C ALA A 191 -26.55 -27.23 -2.73
N ALA A 192 -26.00 -26.40 -1.84
CA ALA A 192 -26.69 -25.57 -0.85
C ALA A 192 -25.70 -24.73 -0.02
N GLY A 193 -26.18 -23.65 0.59
CA GLY A 193 -25.48 -22.91 1.65
C GLY A 193 -26.06 -23.26 3.02
N LEU A 194 -25.21 -23.62 3.98
CA LEU A 194 -25.57 -23.79 5.39
C LEU A 194 -24.95 -22.64 6.17
N TYR A 195 -25.83 -21.94 6.88
CA TYR A 195 -25.51 -20.79 7.71
C TYR A 195 -25.76 -21.13 9.18
N GLU A 196 -24.87 -20.68 10.05
CA GLU A 196 -25.12 -20.66 11.49
C GLU A 196 -25.50 -19.23 11.91
N THR A 197 -26.53 -19.10 12.75
CA THR A 197 -26.83 -17.83 13.43
C THR A 197 -25.71 -17.51 14.42
N ILE A 198 -25.01 -16.38 14.29
CA ILE A 198 -23.91 -16.01 15.18
C ILE A 198 -24.44 -15.37 16.48
N PRO A 199 -24.27 -16.01 17.66
CA PRO A 199 -24.61 -15.41 18.93
C PRO A 199 -23.37 -14.70 19.51
N GLY A 200 -23.39 -13.36 19.52
CA GLY A 200 -22.54 -12.45 20.31
C GLY A 200 -21.08 -12.84 20.62
N TRP A 201 -20.13 -12.36 19.81
CA TRP A 201 -18.69 -12.44 20.09
C TRP A 201 -18.03 -11.05 20.23
N PRO A 202 -16.99 -10.89 21.07
CA PRO A 202 -16.51 -9.58 21.50
C PRO A 202 -15.37 -9.01 20.62
N GLN A 203 -15.50 -7.75 20.19
CA GLN A 203 -14.35 -6.92 19.86
C GLN A 203 -13.71 -6.43 21.16
N LEU A 204 -12.56 -6.97 21.54
CA LEU A 204 -11.90 -6.61 22.81
C LEU A 204 -11.49 -5.12 22.84
N THR A 205 -12.13 -4.40 23.76
CA THR A 205 -11.83 -3.02 24.13
C THR A 205 -10.52 -2.90 24.91
N GLY A 206 -10.07 -1.66 25.13
CA GLY A 206 -8.92 -1.39 25.99
C GLY A 206 -9.14 -1.74 27.47
N GLU A 207 -10.39 -1.77 27.93
CA GLU A 207 -10.76 -2.12 29.31
C GLU A 207 -10.69 -3.63 29.52
N GLU A 208 -11.26 -4.42 28.61
CA GLU A 208 -11.17 -5.88 28.63
C GLU A 208 -9.73 -6.37 28.50
N GLY A 209 -8.94 -5.73 27.64
CA GLY A 209 -7.50 -5.98 27.53
C GLY A 209 -6.73 -5.67 28.81
N ALA A 210 -7.15 -4.64 29.57
CA ALA A 210 -6.55 -4.34 30.87
C ALA A 210 -6.89 -5.44 31.89
N GLU A 211 -8.11 -5.93 31.86
CA GLU A 211 -8.60 -6.95 32.78
C GLU A 211 -7.97 -8.33 32.53
N LEU A 212 -7.78 -8.74 31.27
CA LEU A 212 -7.06 -9.97 30.95
C LEU A 212 -5.59 -9.94 31.42
N VAL A 213 -4.91 -8.79 31.30
CA VAL A 213 -3.54 -8.62 31.81
C VAL A 213 -3.51 -8.63 33.34
N ARG A 214 -4.50 -8.02 34.02
CA ARG A 214 -4.66 -8.04 35.48
C ARG A 214 -4.87 -9.47 35.99
N LEU A 215 -5.79 -10.21 35.38
CA LEU A 215 -6.07 -11.63 35.65
C LEU A 215 -4.84 -12.51 35.45
N ALA A 216 -4.10 -12.32 34.34
CA ALA A 216 -2.86 -13.05 34.07
C ALA A 216 -1.81 -12.78 35.15
N ARG A 217 -1.60 -11.52 35.54
CA ARG A 217 -0.66 -11.11 36.59
C ARG A 217 -1.02 -11.70 37.96
N ALA A 218 -2.29 -11.65 38.35
CA ALA A 218 -2.73 -12.20 39.64
C ALA A 218 -2.56 -13.73 39.68
N THR A 219 -2.95 -14.43 38.61
CA THR A 219 -2.75 -15.89 38.46
C THR A 219 -1.26 -16.26 38.52
N LEU A 220 -0.39 -15.50 37.85
CA LEU A 220 1.07 -15.64 37.92
C LEU A 220 1.62 -15.45 39.35
N ALA A 221 1.05 -14.52 40.11
CA ALA A 221 1.45 -14.23 41.49
C ALA A 221 0.84 -15.20 42.53
N GLY A 222 -0.05 -16.12 42.12
CA GLY A 222 -0.80 -16.98 43.03
C GLY A 222 -1.87 -16.23 43.86
N LEU A 223 -2.26 -15.03 43.44
CA LEU A 223 -3.27 -14.22 44.11
C LEU A 223 -4.67 -14.58 43.63
N PRO A 224 -5.68 -14.64 44.53
CA PRO A 224 -7.07 -14.76 44.12
C PRO A 224 -7.48 -13.50 43.35
N HIS A 225 -8.09 -13.68 42.19
CA HIS A 225 -8.58 -12.58 41.37
C HIS A 225 -9.87 -12.95 40.67
N GLU A 226 -10.95 -12.28 41.08
CA GLU A 226 -12.23 -12.33 40.42
C GLU A 226 -12.31 -11.10 39.50
N PRO A 227 -12.36 -11.29 38.16
CA PRO A 227 -12.54 -10.16 37.26
C PRO A 227 -13.90 -9.49 37.51
N PRO A 228 -14.02 -8.16 37.35
CA PRO A 228 -15.29 -7.47 37.39
C PRO A 228 -16.21 -8.03 36.28
N PRO A 229 -17.54 -7.96 36.46
CA PRO A 229 -18.51 -8.53 35.51
C PRO A 229 -18.59 -7.72 34.21
N LEU A 230 -17.58 -7.90 33.34
CA LEU A 230 -17.55 -7.42 31.96
C LEU A 230 -18.29 -8.44 31.07
N PRO A 231 -19.48 -8.13 30.52
CA PRO A 231 -20.34 -9.12 29.86
C PRO A 231 -19.72 -9.85 28.66
N ALA A 232 -18.69 -9.23 28.06
CA ALA A 232 -18.02 -9.66 26.85
C ALA A 232 -16.83 -10.62 27.09
N LEU A 233 -16.17 -10.60 28.27
CA LEU A 233 -15.10 -11.56 28.59
C LEU A 233 -15.61 -12.97 28.94
N THR A 234 -16.90 -13.07 29.24
CA THR A 234 -17.60 -14.31 29.64
C THR A 234 -18.34 -15.01 28.50
N THR A 235 -18.22 -14.55 27.25
CA THR A 235 -18.84 -15.21 26.09
C THR A 235 -18.21 -16.57 25.82
N GLU A 236 -19.03 -17.62 25.71
CA GLU A 236 -18.55 -19.00 25.51
C GLU A 236 -18.00 -19.25 24.10
N GLY A 237 -16.82 -19.88 24.04
CA GLY A 237 -16.26 -20.49 22.84
C GLY A 237 -14.77 -20.77 22.95
N ASP A 238 -14.17 -21.29 21.88
CA ASP A 238 -12.77 -21.73 21.89
C ASP A 238 -11.79 -20.55 21.74
N HIS A 239 -11.33 -20.03 22.88
CA HIS A 239 -10.29 -19.00 22.95
C HIS A 239 -8.91 -19.64 23.19
N GLU A 240 -7.87 -19.16 22.51
CA GLU A 240 -6.48 -19.47 22.83
C GLU A 240 -5.72 -18.19 23.20
N VAL A 241 -5.09 -18.20 24.38
CA VAL A 241 -4.38 -17.05 24.95
C VAL A 241 -2.93 -17.43 25.23
N LEU A 242 -2.01 -16.59 24.77
CA LEU A 242 -0.57 -16.68 25.01
C LEU A 242 -0.16 -15.60 26.00
N VAL A 243 0.44 -15.98 27.13
CA VAL A 243 0.97 -15.04 28.14
C VAL A 243 2.50 -15.09 28.10
N GLN A 244 3.16 -13.93 28.19
CA GLN A 244 4.61 -13.76 28.12
C GLN A 244 5.13 -12.78 29.18
N LEU A 245 6.33 -13.06 29.71
CA LEU A 245 7.06 -12.17 30.62
C LEU A 245 8.24 -11.49 29.92
N GLN A 246 8.21 -10.16 29.89
CA GLN A 246 9.24 -9.28 29.38
C GLN A 246 10.01 -8.58 30.51
N GLY A 247 11.25 -8.18 30.23
CA GLY A 247 12.04 -7.33 31.15
C GLY A 247 13.27 -8.01 31.78
N LEU A 248 13.49 -9.30 31.52
CA LEU A 248 14.75 -10.01 31.85
C LEU A 248 15.92 -9.53 30.99
N LYS A 249 16.28 -8.24 31.07
CA LYS A 249 17.61 -7.80 30.65
C LYS A 249 18.65 -8.58 31.46
N PRO A 250 19.67 -9.17 30.83
CA PRO A 250 20.85 -9.55 31.57
C PRO A 250 21.38 -8.31 32.29
N ILE A 251 21.59 -8.41 33.61
CA ILE A 251 22.62 -7.58 34.23
C ILE A 251 23.92 -8.12 33.67
N ALA A 252 24.37 -7.54 32.56
CA ALA A 252 25.74 -7.66 32.10
C ALA A 252 26.61 -6.99 33.15
N ARG A 253 26.95 -7.74 34.22
CA ARG A 253 28.17 -7.47 34.96
C ARG A 253 29.30 -7.49 33.95
N ASP A 254 30.19 -6.51 34.04
CA ASP A 254 31.40 -6.45 33.22
C ASP A 254 32.26 -7.68 33.54
N VAL A 255 32.08 -8.74 32.73
CA VAL A 255 33.05 -9.82 32.60
C VAL A 255 34.06 -9.27 31.60
N PRO A 256 35.24 -8.80 32.04
CA PRO A 256 36.27 -8.35 31.10
C PRO A 256 36.59 -9.51 30.17
N ALA A 257 36.72 -9.21 28.87
CA ALA A 257 37.10 -10.22 27.89
C ALA A 257 38.48 -10.79 28.28
N ASP A 258 38.55 -12.11 28.47
CA ASP A 258 39.80 -12.82 28.70
C ASP A 258 40.74 -12.58 27.49
N PRO A 259 41.84 -11.81 27.67
CA PRO A 259 42.68 -11.37 26.57
C PRO A 259 43.54 -12.49 25.98
N GLU A 260 43.68 -13.63 26.67
CA GLU A 260 44.47 -14.78 26.18
C GLU A 260 43.61 -15.79 25.41
N SER A 261 42.28 -15.71 25.52
CA SER A 261 41.35 -16.61 24.85
C SER A 261 41.30 -16.35 23.33
N LYS A 262 42.20 -17.00 22.59
CA LYS A 262 42.23 -16.97 21.11
C LYS A 262 40.97 -17.57 20.43
N ASN A 263 40.07 -18.18 21.20
CA ASN A 263 38.75 -18.63 20.75
C ASN A 263 37.60 -17.68 21.13
N SER A 264 37.89 -16.52 21.75
CA SER A 264 36.92 -15.45 22.00
C SER A 264 36.53 -14.70 20.72
N LYS A 265 35.87 -15.41 19.79
CA LYS A 265 34.86 -14.73 18.96
C LYS A 265 33.93 -13.98 19.92
N PRO A 266 33.51 -12.74 19.62
CA PRO A 266 32.58 -12.02 20.48
C PRO A 266 31.29 -12.84 20.58
N TYR A 267 31.11 -13.50 21.73
CA TYR A 267 29.86 -14.12 22.10
C TYR A 267 28.87 -12.97 22.31
N THR A 268 28.13 -12.62 21.26
CA THR A 268 26.85 -11.94 21.38
C THR A 268 26.01 -12.81 22.31
N GLN A 269 25.96 -12.37 23.57
CA GLN A 269 25.53 -13.22 24.68
C GLN A 269 24.17 -13.82 24.36
N HIS A 270 24.00 -15.12 24.60
CA HIS A 270 22.72 -15.79 24.35
C HIS A 270 21.60 -15.09 25.11
N ILE A 271 20.84 -14.25 24.40
CA ILE A 271 19.66 -13.57 24.92
C ILE A 271 18.74 -14.69 25.38
N ARG A 272 18.55 -14.78 26.70
CA ARG A 272 17.80 -15.89 27.30
C ARG A 272 16.38 -15.83 26.73
N PRO A 273 15.80 -16.96 26.27
CA PRO A 273 14.48 -16.94 25.69
C PRO A 273 13.47 -16.39 26.70
N ALA A 274 12.63 -15.45 26.26
CA ALA A 274 11.49 -14.99 27.03
C ALA A 274 10.64 -16.19 27.46
N LEU A 275 10.12 -16.14 28.68
CA LEU A 275 9.19 -17.16 29.15
C LEU A 275 7.80 -16.81 28.64
N PHE A 276 7.21 -17.74 27.91
CA PHE A 276 5.83 -17.68 27.44
C PHE A 276 5.13 -19.03 27.71
N ALA A 277 3.81 -19.02 27.77
CA ALA A 277 2.96 -20.22 27.77
C ALA A 277 1.59 -19.92 27.15
N GLY A 278 0.97 -20.93 26.55
CA GLY A 278 -0.34 -20.84 25.92
C GLY A 278 -1.40 -21.61 26.73
N GLY A 279 -2.64 -21.15 26.68
CA GLY A 279 -3.78 -21.78 27.34
C GLY A 279 -5.02 -21.69 26.47
N ARG A 280 -5.77 -22.78 26.38
CA ARG A 280 -7.09 -22.85 25.73
C ARG A 280 -8.17 -22.90 26.81
N GLY A 281 -9.34 -22.32 26.54
CA GLY A 281 -10.48 -22.33 27.45
C GLY A 281 -11.76 -21.89 26.77
N ARG A 282 -12.91 -22.29 27.35
CA ARG A 282 -14.24 -21.91 26.88
C ARG A 282 -14.60 -20.44 27.11
N THR A 283 -13.79 -19.71 27.87
CA THR A 283 -13.88 -18.26 28.02
C THR A 283 -12.48 -17.68 27.94
N LEU A 284 -12.37 -16.38 27.61
CA LEU A 284 -11.08 -15.67 27.63
C LEU A 284 -10.44 -15.69 29.02
N ILE A 285 -11.28 -15.65 30.06
CA ILE A 285 -10.88 -15.74 31.46
C ILE A 285 -10.20 -17.08 31.74
N ASP A 286 -10.77 -18.21 31.30
CA ASP A 286 -10.21 -19.54 31.57
C ASP A 286 -8.96 -19.82 30.73
N ALA A 287 -8.95 -19.41 29.47
CA ALA A 287 -7.77 -19.50 28.60
C ALA A 287 -6.58 -18.72 29.19
N THR A 288 -6.84 -17.50 29.68
CA THR A 288 -5.85 -16.64 30.34
C THR A 288 -5.34 -17.24 31.66
N LYS A 289 -6.22 -17.79 32.50
CA LYS A 289 -5.85 -18.50 33.73
C LYS A 289 -4.95 -19.70 33.44
N ALA A 290 -5.31 -20.52 32.44
CA ALA A 290 -4.53 -21.69 32.05
C ALA A 290 -3.12 -21.31 31.56
N ALA A 291 -3.01 -20.30 30.69
CA ALA A 291 -1.75 -19.80 30.17
C ALA A 291 -0.85 -19.23 31.29
N ALA A 292 -1.41 -18.40 32.16
CA ALA A 292 -0.71 -17.80 33.29
C ALA A 292 -0.21 -18.84 34.30
N ALA A 293 -1.01 -19.87 34.60
CA ALA A 293 -0.63 -20.96 35.50
C ALA A 293 0.53 -21.81 34.94
N GLU A 294 0.50 -22.15 33.64
CA GLU A 294 1.61 -22.90 33.01
C GLU A 294 2.89 -22.05 32.94
N LEU A 295 2.77 -20.74 32.71
CA LEU A 295 3.89 -19.81 32.72
C LEU A 295 4.54 -19.67 34.12
N ALA A 296 3.74 -19.60 35.18
CA ALA A 296 4.26 -19.64 36.55
C ALA A 296 5.05 -20.93 36.79
N GLU A 297 4.48 -22.09 36.45
CA GLU A 297 5.15 -23.40 36.58
C GLU A 297 6.41 -23.53 35.71
N ARG A 298 6.49 -22.85 34.55
CA ARG A 298 7.72 -22.73 33.74
C ARG A 298 8.78 -21.82 34.39
N TYR A 299 8.38 -20.73 35.07
CA TYR A 299 9.30 -19.87 35.81
C TYR A 299 9.86 -20.58 37.05
N ARG A 300 8.98 -21.15 37.88
CA ARG A 300 9.31 -21.80 39.16
C ARG A 300 10.39 -22.87 38.99
N ARG A 301 10.18 -23.81 38.05
CA ARG A 301 11.15 -24.87 37.68
C ARG A 301 12.50 -24.38 37.15
N ARG A 302 12.67 -23.08 36.87
CA ARG A 302 13.85 -22.53 36.17
C ARG A 302 14.58 -21.41 36.91
N TYR A 303 13.90 -20.65 37.78
CA TYR A 303 14.43 -19.38 38.33
C TYR A 303 14.23 -19.12 39.83
N GLU A 304 13.33 -19.83 40.54
CA GLU A 304 13.10 -19.57 41.98
C GLU A 304 14.35 -19.76 42.84
N SER A 305 15.25 -20.67 42.46
CA SER A 305 16.54 -20.88 43.13
C SER A 305 17.59 -19.79 42.83
N ARG A 306 17.26 -18.72 42.10
CA ARG A 306 18.23 -17.73 41.59
C ARG A 306 17.80 -16.26 41.60
N GLU A 307 16.51 -15.93 41.45
CA GLU A 307 16.07 -14.53 41.19
C GLU A 307 15.07 -13.97 42.23
N GLY A 308 14.78 -14.74 43.28
CA GLY A 308 13.85 -14.40 44.37
C GLY A 308 12.44 -14.98 44.17
N PRO A 309 11.50 -14.71 45.09
CA PRO A 309 10.11 -15.11 44.96
C PRO A 309 9.48 -14.60 43.65
N LEU A 310 8.65 -15.43 43.01
CA LEU A 310 7.97 -15.06 41.76
C LEU A 310 7.20 -13.71 41.85
N PRO A 311 6.47 -13.36 42.93
CA PRO A 311 5.86 -12.03 43.05
C PRO A 311 6.85 -10.85 42.97
N GLU A 312 8.03 -10.97 43.59
CA GLU A 312 9.07 -9.94 43.52
C GLU A 312 9.71 -9.85 42.14
N ALA A 313 9.79 -10.96 41.40
CA ALA A 313 10.19 -10.96 39.99
C ALA A 313 9.11 -10.30 39.12
N LEU A 314 7.84 -10.63 39.32
CA LEU A 314 6.70 -10.05 38.59
C LEU A 314 6.61 -8.54 38.78
N ALA A 315 6.92 -8.00 39.95
CA ALA A 315 6.98 -6.55 40.18
C ALA A 315 8.05 -5.82 39.34
N ARG A 316 9.02 -6.56 38.79
CA ARG A 316 10.11 -6.04 37.92
C ARG A 316 9.92 -6.38 36.44
N LEU A 317 8.90 -7.19 36.09
CA LEU A 317 8.65 -7.70 34.74
C LEU A 317 7.34 -7.16 34.17
N THR A 318 7.32 -6.92 32.85
CA THR A 318 6.09 -6.57 32.13
C THR A 318 5.38 -7.83 31.65
N VAL A 319 4.07 -7.90 31.84
CA VAL A 319 3.21 -8.94 31.27
C VAL A 319 2.74 -8.51 29.88
N GLU A 320 2.87 -9.43 28.93
CA GLU A 320 2.25 -9.37 27.60
C GLU A 320 1.23 -10.50 27.48
N VAL A 321 0.06 -10.20 26.91
CA VAL A 321 -1.02 -11.15 26.65
C VAL A 321 -1.40 -11.05 25.19
N GLU A 322 -1.43 -12.16 24.48
CA GLU A 322 -1.89 -12.27 23.10
C GLU A 322 -3.13 -13.17 23.06
N VAL A 323 -4.24 -12.66 22.54
CA VAL A 323 -5.52 -13.34 22.38
C VAL A 323 -5.70 -13.69 20.91
N ALA A 324 -5.74 -14.98 20.60
CA ALA A 324 -6.00 -15.49 19.27
C ALA A 324 -7.51 -15.72 19.04
N TYR A 325 -8.01 -15.34 17.87
CA TYR A 325 -9.42 -15.47 17.46
C TYR A 325 -9.55 -15.62 15.93
N ASP A 326 -10.76 -15.83 15.40
CA ASP A 326 -11.00 -16.26 14.01
C ASP A 326 -10.12 -17.46 13.63
N PHE A 327 -10.33 -18.59 14.33
CA PHE A 327 -9.65 -19.85 14.05
C PHE A 327 -10.29 -20.60 12.86
N THR A 328 -10.30 -19.98 11.68
CA THR A 328 -10.73 -20.68 10.46
C THR A 328 -9.68 -21.68 9.97
N ASP A 329 -10.09 -22.90 9.62
CA ASP A 329 -9.24 -23.88 8.92
C ASP A 329 -8.82 -23.36 7.53
N VAL A 330 -7.51 -23.29 7.28
CA VAL A 330 -6.94 -23.06 5.93
C VAL A 330 -7.35 -24.17 4.96
N TYR A 331 -7.60 -25.37 5.50
CA TYR A 331 -8.12 -26.51 4.78
C TYR A 331 -9.49 -26.93 5.29
N THR A 332 -10.54 -26.27 4.81
CA THR A 332 -11.62 -27.02 4.16
C THR A 332 -11.96 -26.34 2.85
N ALA A 333 -11.47 -26.90 1.73
CA ALA A 333 -12.01 -26.89 0.36
C ALA A 333 -10.98 -27.58 -0.57
N VAL A 334 -11.31 -28.53 -1.43
CA VAL A 334 -12.58 -29.03 -1.94
C VAL A 334 -12.61 -30.55 -1.72
N SER A 335 -13.74 -31.11 -1.27
CA SER A 335 -13.95 -32.56 -1.26
C SER A 335 -13.95 -33.11 -2.70
N GLY A 336 -13.08 -34.07 -3.03
CA GLY A 336 -13.17 -34.89 -4.26
C GLY A 336 -12.67 -34.29 -5.58
N LYS A 337 -12.50 -32.97 -5.70
CA LYS A 337 -11.79 -32.33 -6.84
C LYS A 337 -10.58 -31.52 -6.35
N PRO A 338 -9.52 -31.36 -7.16
CA PRO A 338 -8.56 -30.29 -6.92
C PRO A 338 -9.30 -28.96 -7.03
N ALA A 339 -9.37 -28.18 -5.96
CA ALA A 339 -9.77 -26.78 -6.07
C ALA A 339 -8.81 -26.10 -7.05
N GLU A 340 -9.35 -25.31 -7.98
CA GLU A 340 -8.54 -24.69 -9.03
C GLU A 340 -7.42 -23.85 -8.40
N THR A 341 -6.26 -23.86 -9.04
CA THR A 341 -5.00 -23.44 -8.42
C THR A 341 -5.00 -21.97 -7.96
N ARG A 342 -5.90 -21.13 -8.49
CA ARG A 342 -6.15 -19.78 -7.97
C ARG A 342 -6.74 -19.78 -6.57
N TYR A 343 -7.83 -20.50 -6.31
CA TYR A 343 -8.43 -20.51 -4.95
C TYR A 343 -7.42 -20.95 -3.90
N ARG A 344 -6.78 -22.12 -4.04
CA ARG A 344 -5.76 -22.59 -3.08
C ARG A 344 -4.54 -21.69 -2.93
N SER A 345 -4.26 -20.83 -3.91
CA SER A 345 -3.16 -19.86 -3.80
C SER A 345 -3.61 -18.47 -3.36
N PHE A 346 -4.88 -18.09 -3.50
CA PHE A 346 -5.50 -17.01 -2.71
C PHE A 346 -5.50 -17.42 -1.24
N LEU A 347 -5.96 -18.65 -0.91
CA LEU A 347 -6.00 -19.15 0.46
C LEU A 347 -4.62 -19.06 1.12
N TRP A 348 -3.57 -19.66 0.54
CA TRP A 348 -2.23 -19.68 1.14
C TRP A 348 -1.41 -18.38 0.94
N ARG A 349 -2.05 -17.29 0.48
CA ARG A 349 -1.51 -15.92 0.44
C ARG A 349 -2.38 -14.92 1.19
N ALA A 350 -3.58 -15.34 1.59
CA ALA A 350 -4.39 -14.69 2.59
C ALA A 350 -3.89 -14.98 4.02
N ILE A 351 -2.72 -15.62 4.20
CA ILE A 351 -1.83 -15.37 5.34
C ILE A 351 -0.86 -14.25 4.97
N ASP A 352 -0.91 -13.14 5.70
CA ASP A 352 0.16 -12.17 5.76
C ASP A 352 1.16 -12.52 6.86
N LEU A 353 2.41 -12.81 6.50
CA LEU A 353 3.44 -13.08 7.49
C LEU A 353 3.82 -11.79 8.23
N GLY A 354 3.78 -11.84 9.56
CA GLY A 354 3.94 -10.67 10.41
C GLY A 354 2.62 -10.04 10.85
N LEU A 355 1.49 -10.32 10.19
CA LEU A 355 0.15 -9.80 10.54
C LEU A 355 -0.89 -10.90 10.81
N HIS A 356 -0.76 -12.10 10.24
CA HIS A 356 -1.70 -13.23 10.36
C HIS A 356 -1.04 -14.41 11.10
N GLY A 357 -1.80 -15.16 11.89
CA GLY A 357 -1.30 -16.30 12.67
C GLY A 357 -1.51 -17.66 12.01
N VAL A 358 -0.64 -18.63 12.34
CA VAL A 358 -0.76 -20.02 11.87
C VAL A 358 -0.71 -20.99 13.05
N ALA A 359 -1.81 -21.71 13.25
CA ALA A 359 -1.88 -22.85 14.14
C ALA A 359 -1.72 -24.15 13.34
N LEU A 360 -1.04 -25.13 13.95
CA LEU A 360 -0.83 -26.47 13.41
C LEU A 360 -1.33 -27.48 14.45
N ASP A 361 -2.55 -28.00 14.27
CA ASP A 361 -3.18 -28.96 15.18
C ASP A 361 -3.06 -30.40 14.64
N ARG A 362 -2.93 -31.37 15.54
CA ARG A 362 -2.69 -32.80 15.26
C ARG A 362 -2.99 -33.69 16.49
N ASP A 363 -4.24 -33.70 16.94
CA ASP A 363 -4.84 -34.68 17.89
C ASP A 363 -4.13 -34.91 19.24
N THR A 364 -3.08 -34.14 19.58
CA THR A 364 -2.22 -34.37 20.75
C THR A 364 -1.65 -33.05 21.29
N PRO A 365 -1.37 -32.94 22.61
CA PRO A 365 -1.14 -31.66 23.30
C PRO A 365 0.21 -30.97 23.02
N ARG A 366 0.83 -31.24 21.87
CA ARG A 366 2.02 -30.56 21.36
C ARG A 366 2.06 -30.61 19.82
N TYR A 367 1.56 -29.57 19.18
CA TYR A 367 2.43 -28.72 18.36
C TYR A 367 2.06 -27.25 18.57
N GLN A 368 2.94 -26.35 18.12
CA GLN A 368 2.97 -24.97 18.59
C GLN A 368 2.18 -24.05 17.66
N VAL A 369 1.28 -23.25 18.24
CA VAL A 369 0.99 -21.89 17.75
C VAL A 369 2.33 -21.21 17.45
N ARG A 370 2.53 -20.78 16.20
CA ARG A 370 3.67 -19.93 15.86
C ARG A 370 3.15 -18.50 15.87
N PRO A 371 3.48 -17.71 16.91
CA PRO A 371 2.86 -16.41 17.09
C PRO A 371 3.25 -15.47 15.94
N PRO A 372 2.39 -14.53 15.62
CA PRO A 372 2.22 -14.06 14.25
C PRO A 372 3.04 -12.80 13.93
N SER A 373 3.99 -12.41 14.80
CA SER A 373 4.71 -11.14 14.70
C SER A 373 6.20 -11.33 14.37
N ASP A 374 6.62 -10.78 13.22
CA ASP A 374 8.05 -10.73 12.86
C ASP A 374 8.87 -9.91 13.87
N ALA A 375 8.25 -8.99 14.61
CA ALA A 375 8.90 -8.25 15.71
C ALA A 375 9.48 -9.14 16.83
N VAL A 376 9.07 -10.42 16.91
CA VAL A 376 9.60 -11.42 17.87
C VAL A 376 10.65 -12.34 17.23
N TYR A 377 10.79 -12.34 15.90
CA TYR A 377 11.57 -13.32 15.14
C TYR A 377 12.54 -12.77 14.08
N ALA A 378 12.42 -11.51 13.66
CA ALA A 378 13.36 -10.88 12.73
C ALA A 378 14.79 -10.90 13.31
N GLY A 379 15.73 -11.47 12.57
CA GLY A 379 17.11 -11.68 13.03
C GLY A 379 17.31 -12.85 14.00
N ARG A 380 16.24 -13.54 14.44
CA ARG A 380 16.35 -14.81 15.17
C ARG A 380 16.59 -15.96 14.20
N LYS A 381 17.84 -16.06 13.74
CA LYS A 381 18.32 -17.19 12.95
C LYS A 381 18.01 -18.55 13.60
N ASP A 382 17.88 -18.65 14.93
CA ASP A 382 17.49 -19.90 15.58
C ASP A 382 16.03 -20.32 15.29
N VAL A 383 15.12 -19.35 15.11
CA VAL A 383 13.72 -19.57 14.74
C VAL A 383 13.53 -19.61 13.22
N GLU A 384 14.27 -18.82 12.45
CA GLU A 384 14.39 -19.03 11.00
C GLU A 384 14.91 -20.44 10.71
N ASP A 385 15.94 -20.91 11.42
CA ASP A 385 16.41 -22.29 11.34
C ASP A 385 15.47 -23.29 12.04
N LEU A 386 14.45 -22.90 12.83
CA LEU A 386 13.43 -23.79 13.39
C LEU A 386 12.19 -23.91 12.49
N LEU A 387 11.80 -22.83 11.81
CA LEU A 387 10.90 -22.84 10.66
C LEU A 387 11.56 -23.65 9.56
N ALA A 388 12.78 -23.31 9.15
CA ALA A 388 13.53 -24.07 8.18
C ALA A 388 14.00 -25.45 8.69
N ARG A 389 14.09 -25.77 9.99
CA ARG A 389 14.27 -27.18 10.45
C ARG A 389 12.96 -27.94 10.35
N ALA A 390 11.87 -27.45 10.93
CA ALA A 390 10.56 -28.10 10.76
C ALA A 390 10.23 -28.30 9.28
N CYS A 391 10.47 -27.28 8.44
CA CYS A 391 10.38 -27.39 7.00
C CYS A 391 11.47 -28.26 6.37
N ARG A 392 12.74 -28.31 6.81
CA ARG A 392 13.79 -29.22 6.25
C ARG A 392 13.53 -30.67 6.61
N ASP A 393 13.22 -30.97 7.87
CA ASP A 393 12.90 -32.32 8.36
C ASP A 393 11.65 -32.86 7.65
N TYR A 394 10.64 -32.00 7.45
CA TYR A 394 9.43 -32.29 6.67
C TYR A 394 9.65 -32.27 5.15
N LEU A 395 10.55 -31.43 4.64
CA LEU A 395 10.99 -31.42 3.23
C LEU A 395 11.83 -32.64 2.91
N ASP A 396 12.62 -33.18 3.84
CA ASP A 396 13.43 -34.38 3.64
C ASP A 396 12.59 -35.65 3.86
N ALA A 397 11.59 -35.61 4.74
CA ALA A 397 10.50 -36.60 4.70
C ALA A 397 9.78 -36.54 3.33
N SER A 398 9.43 -35.34 2.86
CA SER A 398 8.84 -35.12 1.54
C SER A 398 9.80 -35.46 0.40
N ARG A 399 11.11 -35.35 0.55
CA ARG A 399 12.13 -35.64 -0.48
C ARG A 399 12.34 -37.14 -0.61
N ARG A 400 12.38 -37.86 0.51
CA ARG A 400 12.29 -39.32 0.54
C ARG A 400 10.99 -39.81 -0.11
N ALA A 401 9.87 -39.13 0.12
CA ALA A 401 8.60 -39.42 -0.55
C ALA A 401 8.59 -39.03 -2.05
N LEU A 402 9.19 -37.90 -2.42
CA LEU A 402 9.24 -37.39 -3.79
C LEU A 402 10.22 -38.19 -4.66
N ASP A 403 11.33 -38.65 -4.11
CA ASP A 403 12.30 -39.51 -4.80
C ASP A 403 11.78 -40.96 -4.89
N ALA A 404 10.95 -41.40 -3.93
CA ALA A 404 10.15 -42.62 -4.09
C ALA A 404 9.07 -42.45 -5.18
N ALA A 405 8.34 -41.33 -5.21
CA ALA A 405 7.35 -41.03 -6.22
C ALA A 405 7.97 -40.88 -7.63
N ARG A 406 9.15 -40.26 -7.74
CA ARG A 406 9.91 -40.15 -9.00
C ARG A 406 10.35 -41.52 -9.52
N LYS A 407 10.79 -42.43 -8.64
CA LYS A 407 11.04 -43.84 -8.98
C LYS A 407 9.79 -44.61 -9.42
N LEU A 408 8.59 -44.09 -9.15
CA LEU A 408 7.29 -44.67 -9.53
C LEU A 408 6.63 -43.97 -10.74
N ALA A 409 7.04 -42.75 -11.09
CA ALA A 409 6.35 -41.89 -12.07
C ALA A 409 7.23 -41.34 -13.21
N ASP A 410 8.55 -41.58 -13.16
CA ASP A 410 9.53 -41.37 -14.24
C ASP A 410 9.49 -39.98 -14.93
N ARG A 411 9.24 -38.92 -14.14
CA ARG A 411 9.18 -37.52 -14.61
C ARG A 411 9.97 -36.57 -13.70
N PRO A 412 10.96 -35.79 -14.21
CA PRO A 412 11.87 -35.04 -13.33
C PRO A 412 11.33 -33.72 -12.74
N GLN A 413 10.48 -33.01 -13.48
CA GLN A 413 10.17 -31.58 -13.24
C GLN A 413 8.90 -31.36 -12.41
N ALA A 414 9.02 -31.59 -11.09
CA ALA A 414 8.01 -31.25 -10.09
C ALA A 414 8.32 -29.89 -9.45
N GLY A 415 7.42 -28.91 -9.59
CA GLY A 415 7.53 -27.57 -8.98
C GLY A 415 6.87 -27.45 -7.61
N ALA A 416 6.81 -26.23 -7.05
CA ALA A 416 6.26 -25.96 -5.72
C ALA A 416 4.78 -26.39 -5.53
N ASP A 417 4.02 -26.50 -6.61
CA ASP A 417 2.65 -27.02 -6.61
C ASP A 417 2.58 -28.54 -6.25
N GLU A 418 3.59 -29.34 -6.64
CA GLU A 418 3.72 -30.73 -6.17
C GLU A 418 4.17 -30.83 -4.71
N LEU A 419 4.82 -29.79 -4.16
CA LEU A 419 5.19 -29.79 -2.75
C LEU A 419 3.94 -29.80 -1.88
N SER A 420 3.02 -28.84 -2.06
CA SER A 420 1.76 -28.78 -1.29
C SER A 420 0.90 -30.04 -1.46
N LYS A 421 0.89 -30.64 -2.66
CA LYS A 421 0.22 -31.93 -2.91
C LYS A 421 0.91 -33.10 -2.19
N THR A 422 2.22 -33.03 -1.96
CA THR A 422 2.98 -34.01 -1.17
C THR A 422 2.70 -33.85 0.33
N LEU A 423 2.63 -32.61 0.83
CA LEU A 423 2.38 -32.31 2.25
C LEU A 423 1.09 -32.97 2.76
N TYR A 424 -0.02 -32.76 2.04
CA TYR A 424 -1.34 -33.31 2.37
C TYR A 424 -1.42 -34.85 2.29
N ARG A 425 -0.61 -35.49 1.43
CA ARG A 425 -0.56 -36.96 1.31
C ARG A 425 0.21 -37.65 2.44
N LEU A 426 0.99 -36.91 3.24
CA LEU A 426 1.87 -37.47 4.26
C LEU A 426 1.25 -37.55 5.66
N ASP A 427 0.35 -36.61 6.01
CA ASP A 427 -0.43 -36.69 7.24
C ASP A 427 -1.79 -35.97 7.10
N PRO A 428 -2.88 -36.70 6.82
CA PRO A 428 -4.23 -36.14 6.72
C PRO A 428 -4.79 -35.54 8.01
N ARG A 429 -4.10 -35.69 9.15
CA ARG A 429 -4.54 -35.17 10.47
C ARG A 429 -3.95 -33.83 10.83
N LEU A 430 -3.04 -33.29 10.00
CA LEU A 430 -2.44 -31.98 10.22
C LEU A 430 -3.42 -30.88 9.77
N ARG A 431 -4.20 -30.34 10.72
CA ARG A 431 -5.00 -29.13 10.48
C ARG A 431 -4.08 -27.92 10.49
N VAL A 432 -4.24 -27.07 9.49
CA VAL A 432 -3.62 -25.75 9.43
C VAL A 432 -4.74 -24.73 9.55
N GLN A 433 -4.62 -23.79 10.50
CA GLN A 433 -5.65 -22.77 10.77
C GLN A 433 -5.03 -21.38 10.80
N ARG A 434 -5.84 -20.35 10.51
CA ARG A 434 -5.51 -19.00 10.96
C ARG A 434 -5.70 -18.84 12.45
N PHE A 435 -5.19 -17.72 12.92
CA PHE A 435 -5.93 -16.85 13.83
C PHE A 435 -5.56 -15.38 13.55
N ARG A 436 -6.50 -14.46 13.73
CA ARG A 436 -6.16 -13.09 14.15
C ARG A 436 -5.59 -13.13 15.54
N ALA A 437 -4.75 -12.16 15.88
CA ALA A 437 -4.34 -11.95 17.26
C ALA A 437 -4.46 -10.48 17.69
N HIS A 438 -5.11 -10.24 18.84
CA HIS A 438 -5.00 -8.99 19.58
C HIS A 438 -4.01 -9.18 20.71
N HIS A 439 -2.95 -8.36 20.74
CA HIS A 439 -1.98 -8.39 21.82
C HIS A 439 -2.27 -7.23 22.79
N PHE A 440 -1.78 -7.33 24.02
CA PHE A 440 -1.97 -6.37 25.10
C PHE A 440 -0.73 -6.38 25.99
N ARG A 441 -0.36 -5.23 26.53
CA ARG A 441 0.84 -5.05 27.37
C ARG A 441 0.63 -3.94 28.37
N GLU A 442 1.09 -4.13 29.59
CA GLU A 442 1.18 -3.04 30.58
C GLU A 442 2.10 -1.91 30.08
N THR A 443 1.71 -0.65 30.30
CA THR A 443 2.58 0.51 30.03
C THR A 443 3.87 0.47 30.86
N ARG A 444 3.79 -0.12 32.06
CA ARG A 444 4.88 -0.28 33.04
C ARG A 444 4.72 -1.62 33.77
N PRO A 445 5.82 -2.27 34.20
CA PRO A 445 5.76 -3.46 35.06
C PRO A 445 4.81 -3.25 36.25
N GLY A 446 3.73 -4.05 36.32
CA GLY A 446 2.78 -4.01 37.44
C GLY A 446 1.88 -2.77 37.51
N GLY A 447 1.71 -2.02 36.43
CA GLY A 447 0.82 -0.85 36.39
C GLY A 447 -0.58 -1.14 35.85
N ASP A 448 -1.60 -0.50 36.40
CA ASP A 448 -3.03 -0.69 36.09
C ASP A 448 -3.50 -0.29 34.68
N SER A 449 -2.57 0.07 33.78
CA SER A 449 -2.88 0.54 32.44
C SER A 449 -2.15 -0.28 31.39
N VAL A 450 -2.90 -0.78 30.41
CA VAL A 450 -2.36 -1.47 29.24
C VAL A 450 -2.50 -0.63 27.98
N VAL A 451 -1.75 -1.01 26.97
CA VAL A 451 -2.03 -0.68 25.58
C VAL A 451 -2.25 -1.96 24.79
N ARG A 452 -3.17 -1.92 23.83
CA ARG A 452 -3.38 -3.01 22.85
C ARG A 452 -2.13 -3.13 21.99
N LEU A 453 -1.22 -4.03 22.35
CA LEU A 453 -0.07 -4.40 21.53
C LEU A 453 -0.51 -5.12 20.28
N SER A 454 0.37 -5.10 19.29
CA SER A 454 0.12 -5.36 17.89
C SER A 454 1.36 -4.84 17.10
N ARG A 455 1.26 -4.56 15.80
CA ARG A 455 2.37 -4.69 14.85
C ARG A 455 2.49 -3.50 13.90
N GLY A 456 3.12 -2.43 14.38
CA GLY A 456 3.75 -1.38 13.56
C GLY A 456 2.88 -0.33 12.85
N ILE A 457 1.66 -0.61 12.39
CA ILE A 457 0.82 0.38 11.66
C ILE A 457 -0.57 0.48 12.29
N PRO A 458 -0.79 1.32 13.33
CA PRO A 458 -2.11 1.49 13.91
C PRO A 458 -3.13 1.97 12.86
N PRO A 459 -4.33 1.36 12.76
CA PRO A 459 -5.31 1.75 11.76
C PRO A 459 -5.67 3.23 11.90
N LEU A 460 -5.81 3.95 10.78
CA LEU A 460 -6.31 5.32 10.77
C LEU A 460 -7.85 5.31 10.79
N PRO A 461 -8.54 5.77 11.86
CA PRO A 461 -9.99 5.84 11.86
C PRO A 461 -10.50 6.84 10.80
N PRO A 462 -11.56 6.52 10.03
CA PRO A 462 -12.15 7.43 9.05
C PRO A 462 -12.96 8.52 9.77
N THR A 463 -12.27 9.50 10.35
CA THR A 463 -12.87 10.64 11.07
C THR A 463 -12.55 11.96 10.37
N ARG A 464 -13.40 12.97 10.57
CA ARG A 464 -13.21 14.32 10.02
C ARG A 464 -11.88 14.96 10.45
N GLU A 465 -11.33 14.58 11.60
CA GLU A 465 -10.00 15.03 12.03
C GLU A 465 -8.91 14.41 11.16
N ASN A 466 -8.88 13.07 11.07
CA ASN A 466 -7.88 12.30 10.33
C ASN A 466 -7.90 12.55 8.81
N LEU A 467 -9.03 13.02 8.26
CA LEU A 467 -9.21 13.28 6.83
C LEU A 467 -9.43 14.77 6.51
N SER A 468 -9.20 15.67 7.47
CA SER A 468 -9.23 17.12 7.25
C SER A 468 -8.18 17.59 6.22
N ARG A 469 -8.38 18.77 5.59
CA ARG A 469 -7.32 19.38 4.75
C ARG A 469 -6.01 19.56 5.50
N ARG A 470 -6.06 19.74 6.83
CA ARG A 470 -4.87 19.75 7.69
C ARG A 470 -4.16 18.40 7.69
N ALA A 471 -4.86 17.30 7.96
CA ALA A 471 -4.24 15.97 8.01
C ALA A 471 -3.62 15.56 6.66
N LEU A 472 -4.27 15.92 5.54
CA LEU A 472 -3.72 15.74 4.20
C LEU A 472 -2.42 16.57 4.01
N ARG A 473 -2.40 17.85 4.43
CA ARG A 473 -1.21 18.72 4.37
C ARG A 473 -0.08 18.25 5.27
N ASP A 474 -0.38 17.78 6.48
CA ASP A 474 0.60 17.19 7.39
C ASP A 474 1.20 15.91 6.75
N GLY A 475 0.40 15.12 6.02
CA GLY A 475 0.86 14.01 5.18
C GLY A 475 1.78 14.45 4.03
N VAL A 476 1.42 15.50 3.28
CA VAL A 476 2.26 16.08 2.21
C VAL A 476 3.59 16.60 2.76
N TYR A 477 3.59 17.25 3.93
CA TYR A 477 4.81 17.67 4.63
C TYR A 477 5.72 16.48 4.93
N TRP A 478 5.19 15.42 5.56
CA TRP A 478 5.99 14.24 5.89
C TRP A 478 6.54 13.54 4.65
N ALA A 479 5.71 13.25 3.64
CA ALA A 479 6.17 12.56 2.43
C ALA A 479 7.15 13.41 1.58
N THR A 480 7.07 14.75 1.59
CA THR A 480 8.11 15.60 0.98
C THR A 480 9.41 15.61 1.79
N ARG A 481 9.38 15.69 3.12
CA ARG A 481 10.59 15.63 3.97
C ARG A 481 11.45 14.41 3.64
N TRP A 482 10.85 13.23 3.51
CA TRP A 482 11.60 12.01 3.20
C TRP A 482 12.26 12.05 1.82
N LEU A 483 11.58 12.55 0.79
CA LEU A 483 12.19 12.72 -0.54
C LEU A 483 13.34 13.74 -0.53
N VAL A 484 13.19 14.85 0.20
CA VAL A 484 14.26 15.86 0.37
C VAL A 484 15.48 15.27 1.09
N GLU A 485 15.27 14.52 2.17
CA GLU A 485 16.34 13.88 2.95
C GLU A 485 17.01 12.70 2.22
N ASN A 486 16.35 12.13 1.21
CA ASN A 486 16.90 11.10 0.32
C ASN A 486 17.47 11.65 -1.00
N LEU A 487 17.40 12.97 -1.24
CA LEU A 487 18.01 13.60 -2.41
C LEU A 487 19.52 13.80 -2.18
N GLN A 488 20.33 13.26 -3.08
CA GLN A 488 21.79 13.34 -3.06
C GLN A 488 22.28 14.68 -3.65
N PRO A 489 23.54 15.09 -3.38
CA PRO A 489 24.07 16.38 -3.84
C PRO A 489 24.11 16.56 -5.37
N ASP A 490 24.18 15.47 -6.15
CA ASP A 490 24.10 15.52 -7.62
C ASP A 490 22.66 15.70 -8.13
N GLY A 491 21.66 15.49 -7.27
CA GLY A 491 20.25 15.46 -7.60
C GLY A 491 19.67 14.07 -7.86
N ALA A 492 20.41 12.97 -7.68
CA ALA A 492 19.84 11.61 -7.67
C ALA A 492 19.08 11.36 -6.35
N PHE A 493 18.10 10.45 -6.33
CA PHE A 493 17.55 9.96 -5.07
C PHE A 493 18.26 8.69 -4.58
N ARG A 494 18.32 8.51 -3.26
CA ARG A 494 18.39 7.17 -2.67
C ARG A 494 17.07 6.48 -2.94
N TYR A 495 17.12 5.46 -3.80
CA TYR A 495 15.95 4.96 -4.50
C TYR A 495 15.03 4.09 -3.63
N LEU A 496 15.61 3.24 -2.78
CA LEU A 496 14.95 2.22 -1.96
C LEU A 496 15.64 2.14 -0.59
N TYR A 497 14.84 2.21 0.47
CA TYR A 497 15.22 2.04 1.87
C TYR A 497 14.37 0.94 2.52
N ARG A 498 15.01 0.11 3.35
CA ARG A 498 14.38 -0.93 4.16
C ARG A 498 14.60 -0.59 5.63
N PRO A 499 13.68 0.16 6.26
CA PRO A 499 13.86 0.69 7.60
C PRO A 499 13.97 -0.41 8.66
N GLU A 500 13.32 -1.57 8.44
CA GLU A 500 13.38 -2.75 9.30
C GLU A 500 14.77 -3.40 9.35
N LEU A 501 15.65 -3.09 8.37
CA LEU A 501 17.05 -3.53 8.30
C LEU A 501 18.05 -2.36 8.44
N ASP A 502 17.57 -1.12 8.61
CA ASP A 502 18.31 0.14 8.38
C ASP A 502 19.17 0.14 7.10
N TYR A 503 18.62 -0.44 6.02
CA TYR A 503 19.37 -0.79 4.81
C TYR A 503 18.95 0.04 3.59
N TYR A 504 19.94 0.63 2.91
CA TYR A 504 19.80 1.11 1.54
C TYR A 504 20.46 0.12 0.58
N LEU A 505 19.96 0.05 -0.65
CA LEU A 505 20.67 -0.62 -1.75
C LEU A 505 22.11 -0.11 -1.86
N SER A 506 23.08 -1.00 -2.10
CA SER A 506 24.45 -0.60 -2.42
C SER A 506 24.52 0.11 -3.77
N ASP A 507 25.54 0.94 -4.00
CA ASP A 507 25.70 1.75 -5.22
C ASP A 507 25.52 0.93 -6.52
N LYS A 508 26.02 -0.32 -6.55
CA LYS A 508 25.81 -1.24 -7.66
C LYS A 508 24.32 -1.58 -7.85
N GLN A 509 23.62 -1.97 -6.79
CA GLN A 509 22.19 -2.28 -6.84
C GLN A 509 21.35 -1.03 -7.15
N VAL A 510 21.79 0.16 -6.70
CA VAL A 510 21.17 1.43 -7.08
C VAL A 510 21.29 1.63 -8.58
N VAL A 511 22.48 1.49 -9.18
CA VAL A 511 22.68 1.60 -10.64
C VAL A 511 21.88 0.54 -11.42
N GLU A 512 21.80 -0.70 -10.92
CA GLU A 512 21.04 -1.79 -11.55
C GLU A 512 19.51 -1.65 -11.43
N GLN A 513 19.01 -0.89 -10.45
CA GLN A 513 17.56 -0.75 -10.18
C GLN A 513 17.01 0.66 -10.40
N TYR A 514 17.86 1.66 -10.65
CA TYR A 514 17.43 3.05 -10.84
C TYR A 514 16.43 3.15 -11.98
N ASN A 515 15.35 3.91 -11.74
CA ASN A 515 14.32 4.13 -12.73
C ASN A 515 14.09 5.63 -12.89
N GLU A 516 14.52 6.14 -14.03
CA GLU A 516 14.44 7.55 -14.38
C GLU A 516 12.99 8.06 -14.55
N VAL A 517 12.02 7.17 -14.79
CA VAL A 517 10.58 7.49 -14.74
C VAL A 517 10.19 7.91 -13.32
N ARG A 518 10.52 7.05 -12.33
CA ARG A 518 10.24 7.30 -10.90
C ARG A 518 10.96 8.53 -10.38
N HIS A 519 12.18 8.76 -10.87
CA HIS A 519 12.94 9.99 -10.61
C HIS A 519 12.21 11.25 -11.10
N GLY A 520 11.75 11.27 -12.36
CA GLY A 520 10.99 12.41 -12.90
C GLY A 520 9.67 12.64 -12.17
N LEU A 521 8.96 11.58 -11.81
CA LEU A 521 7.70 11.67 -11.08
C LEU A 521 7.90 12.12 -9.61
N ALA A 522 9.02 11.76 -8.99
CA ALA A 522 9.44 12.35 -7.72
C ALA A 522 9.71 13.87 -7.87
N SER A 523 10.47 14.32 -8.88
CA SER A 523 10.66 15.75 -9.17
C SER A 523 9.32 16.50 -9.35
N TYR A 524 8.38 15.91 -10.10
CA TYR A 524 7.03 16.43 -10.31
C TYR A 524 6.27 16.59 -8.98
N SER A 525 6.30 15.58 -8.12
CA SER A 525 5.62 15.64 -6.82
C SER A 525 6.20 16.67 -5.84
N LEU A 526 7.51 16.95 -5.91
CA LEU A 526 8.15 17.99 -5.09
C LEU A 526 7.69 19.40 -5.50
N PHE A 527 7.58 19.68 -6.82
CA PHE A 527 7.00 20.96 -7.28
C PHE A 527 5.52 21.06 -6.90
N MET A 528 4.72 20.03 -7.16
CA MET A 528 3.28 20.04 -6.84
C MET A 528 3.02 20.35 -5.38
N SER A 529 3.81 19.74 -4.48
CA SER A 529 3.70 19.90 -3.03
C SER A 529 4.09 21.29 -2.53
N HIS A 530 4.89 22.06 -3.29
CA HIS A 530 5.26 23.43 -2.92
C HIS A 530 4.03 24.36 -2.80
N GLN A 531 2.92 24.04 -3.47
CA GLN A 531 1.65 24.77 -3.33
C GLN A 531 1.05 24.66 -1.91
N GLU A 532 1.16 23.48 -1.29
CA GLU A 532 0.49 23.17 -0.02
C GLU A 532 1.45 23.23 1.19
N VAL A 533 2.76 23.02 0.97
CA VAL A 533 3.84 23.10 1.98
C VAL A 533 5.04 23.93 1.48
N PRO A 534 4.86 25.23 1.17
CA PRO A 534 5.90 26.07 0.58
C PRO A 534 7.15 26.18 1.48
N SER A 535 8.30 25.78 0.92
CA SER A 535 9.62 25.88 1.57
C SER A 535 10.72 26.11 0.51
N PRO A 536 11.72 26.97 0.76
CA PRO A 536 12.89 27.12 -0.11
C PRO A 536 13.65 25.80 -0.30
N GLU A 537 13.84 25.03 0.78
CA GLU A 537 14.54 23.74 0.76
C GLU A 537 13.84 22.72 -0.17
N LEU A 538 12.49 22.71 -0.14
CA LEU A 538 11.67 21.89 -1.04
C LEU A 538 11.80 22.34 -2.50
N TRP A 539 11.79 23.65 -2.76
CA TRP A 539 11.96 24.19 -4.12
C TRP A 539 13.34 23.87 -4.68
N GLU A 540 14.41 24.10 -3.91
CA GLU A 540 15.77 23.75 -4.32
C GLU A 540 15.95 22.25 -4.55
N ALA A 541 15.33 21.40 -3.73
CA ALA A 541 15.33 19.96 -3.93
C ALA A 541 14.61 19.57 -5.24
N ALA A 542 13.45 20.16 -5.52
CA ALA A 542 12.73 19.97 -6.77
C ALA A 542 13.57 20.42 -7.99
N GLU A 543 14.27 21.55 -7.90
CA GLU A 543 15.14 22.05 -8.98
C GLU A 543 16.41 21.21 -9.18
N ARG A 544 17.07 20.74 -8.11
CA ARG A 544 18.20 19.78 -8.22
C ARG A 544 17.75 18.48 -8.88
N SER A 545 16.62 17.92 -8.42
CA SER A 545 16.04 16.69 -8.96
C SER A 545 15.61 16.83 -10.43
N LEU A 546 15.00 17.96 -10.81
CA LEU A 546 14.66 18.25 -12.20
C LEU A 546 15.92 18.43 -13.06
N ARG A 547 16.93 19.16 -12.59
CA ARG A 547 18.20 19.34 -13.31
C ARG A 547 18.86 18.00 -13.60
N TRP A 548 18.94 17.09 -12.64
CA TRP A 548 19.46 15.73 -12.84
C TRP A 548 18.79 15.00 -14.00
N ASN A 549 17.47 15.16 -14.15
CA ASN A 549 16.70 14.58 -15.26
C ASN A 549 17.02 15.31 -16.59
N LEU A 550 16.92 16.64 -16.61
CA LEU A 550 17.14 17.43 -17.83
C LEU A 550 18.58 17.36 -18.36
N GLU A 551 19.58 17.22 -17.50
CA GLU A 551 20.98 16.95 -17.88
C GLU A 551 21.16 15.64 -18.65
N ARG A 552 20.22 14.69 -18.52
CA ARG A 552 20.19 13.38 -19.18
C ARG A 552 19.42 13.36 -20.50
N VAL A 553 18.85 14.50 -20.90
CA VAL A 553 18.22 14.67 -22.21
C VAL A 553 19.26 14.64 -23.33
N VAL A 554 18.94 13.93 -24.40
CA VAL A 554 19.65 13.97 -25.69
C VAL A 554 18.79 14.76 -26.66
N PHE A 555 19.37 15.80 -27.26
CA PHE A 555 18.72 16.67 -28.25
C PHE A 555 19.14 16.29 -29.67
N GLY A 556 18.20 16.37 -30.62
CA GLY A 556 18.46 16.09 -32.03
C GLY A 556 19.28 17.17 -32.77
N PRO A 557 19.77 16.86 -33.99
CA PRO A 557 20.62 17.74 -34.79
C PRO A 557 20.08 19.15 -35.00
N ALA A 558 18.77 19.34 -35.11
CA ALA A 558 18.18 20.67 -35.28
C ALA A 558 18.35 21.56 -34.02
N TRP A 559 18.59 21.00 -32.84
CA TRP A 559 18.89 21.78 -31.63
C TRP A 559 20.38 21.97 -31.37
N THR A 560 21.22 21.06 -31.86
CA THR A 560 22.66 21.03 -31.55
C THR A 560 23.54 21.60 -32.66
N ALA A 561 23.10 21.56 -33.92
CA ALA A 561 23.82 22.09 -35.08
C ALA A 561 23.37 23.51 -35.49
N ASP A 562 22.11 23.90 -35.25
CA ASP A 562 21.62 25.26 -35.46
C ASP A 562 22.08 26.18 -34.31
N PRO A 563 22.93 27.20 -34.55
CA PRO A 563 23.39 28.11 -33.50
C PRO A 563 22.26 28.89 -32.81
N VAL A 564 21.18 29.23 -33.53
CA VAL A 564 20.06 30.06 -33.04
C VAL A 564 19.08 29.26 -32.17
N ARG A 565 19.03 27.93 -32.36
CA ARG A 565 18.34 27.02 -31.44
C ARG A 565 19.25 26.62 -30.28
N ARG A 566 20.55 26.41 -30.52
CA ARG A 566 21.52 26.03 -29.48
C ARG A 566 21.66 27.10 -28.39
N THR A 567 21.60 28.39 -28.72
CA THR A 567 21.61 29.49 -27.73
C THR A 567 20.35 29.60 -26.88
N ARG A 568 19.28 28.85 -27.20
CA ARG A 568 18.06 28.74 -26.37
C ARG A 568 18.17 27.63 -25.32
N LEU A 569 19.11 26.70 -25.48
CA LEU A 569 19.34 25.64 -24.50
C LEU A 569 20.09 26.24 -23.29
N PRO A 570 19.66 25.95 -22.04
CA PRO A 570 20.40 26.39 -20.86
C PRO A 570 21.87 25.93 -20.89
N PRO A 571 22.86 26.75 -20.44
CA PRO A 571 24.29 26.44 -20.63
C PRO A 571 24.81 25.14 -20.00
N TRP A 572 24.06 24.55 -19.07
CA TRP A 572 24.36 23.24 -18.45
C TRP A 572 23.86 22.03 -19.28
N VAL A 573 23.12 22.26 -20.37
CA VAL A 573 22.64 21.19 -21.26
C VAL A 573 23.79 20.63 -22.11
N ARG A 574 23.98 19.32 -22.01
CA ARG A 574 25.02 18.58 -22.75
C ARG A 574 24.65 18.34 -24.21
N THR A 575 25.00 19.29 -25.08
CA THR A 575 24.83 19.20 -26.55
C THR A 575 25.84 18.27 -27.24
N ASP A 576 26.74 17.62 -26.49
CA ASP A 576 27.79 16.72 -26.99
C ASP A 576 27.38 15.23 -26.98
N ARG A 577 26.19 14.92 -26.44
CA ARG A 577 25.65 13.56 -26.34
C ARG A 577 25.37 12.96 -27.73
N PRO A 578 25.80 11.71 -28.02
CA PRO A 578 25.47 11.06 -29.29
C PRO A 578 23.96 10.79 -29.40
N PHE A 579 23.38 11.28 -30.50
CA PHE A 579 21.97 11.11 -30.87
C PHE A 579 21.73 9.82 -31.68
N GLY A 580 20.47 9.39 -31.77
CA GLY A 580 20.06 8.12 -32.38
C GLY A 580 19.70 7.06 -31.34
N PRO A 581 19.10 5.93 -31.77
CA PRO A 581 18.58 4.91 -30.87
C PRO A 581 19.72 4.28 -30.04
N PRO A 582 19.68 4.36 -28.70
CA PRO A 582 20.67 3.73 -27.83
C PRO A 582 20.87 2.22 -28.08
N LYS A 583 22.12 1.75 -27.91
CA LYS A 583 22.57 0.37 -28.13
C LYS A 583 23.10 -0.26 -26.83
N PRO A 584 22.98 -1.59 -26.66
CA PRO A 584 23.65 -2.34 -25.60
C PRO A 584 25.16 -2.06 -25.57
N GLY A 585 25.71 -1.88 -24.37
CA GLY A 585 27.14 -1.58 -24.19
C GLY A 585 27.56 -0.13 -24.51
N GLY A 586 26.66 0.70 -25.07
CA GLY A 586 26.89 2.13 -25.27
C GLY A 586 26.76 2.61 -26.72
N GLY A 587 26.98 3.92 -26.92
CA GLY A 587 26.81 4.56 -28.23
C GLY A 587 25.35 4.68 -28.68
N THR A 588 25.13 4.76 -29.99
CA THR A 588 23.81 4.85 -30.66
C THR A 588 23.82 4.14 -32.02
N GLY A 589 22.63 3.86 -32.56
CA GLY A 589 22.39 3.54 -33.97
C GLY A 589 22.35 4.79 -34.85
N PRO A 590 21.92 4.67 -36.12
CA PRO A 590 21.86 5.78 -37.07
C PRO A 590 21.04 6.96 -36.56
N ALA A 591 21.51 8.17 -36.83
CA ALA A 591 20.88 9.43 -36.41
C ALA A 591 19.72 9.87 -37.32
N ASP A 592 19.59 9.27 -38.51
CA ASP A 592 18.63 9.63 -39.55
C ASP A 592 17.39 8.73 -39.57
N ARG A 593 17.54 7.45 -39.21
CA ARG A 593 16.48 6.42 -39.34
C ARG A 593 16.47 5.43 -38.20
N TRP A 594 15.27 5.12 -37.72
CA TRP A 594 15.02 4.08 -36.73
C TRP A 594 14.17 2.96 -37.34
N ARG A 595 14.59 1.71 -37.15
CA ARG A 595 13.72 0.56 -37.43
C ARG A 595 12.83 0.34 -36.21
N CYS A 596 11.53 0.57 -36.36
CA CYS A 596 10.59 0.33 -35.29
C CYS A 596 10.42 -1.19 -35.03
N PRO A 597 9.99 -1.60 -33.82
CA PRO A 597 9.67 -2.98 -33.45
C PRO A 597 8.96 -3.82 -34.51
N HIS A 598 8.03 -3.24 -35.27
CA HIS A 598 7.15 -3.94 -36.22
C HIS A 598 7.71 -4.04 -37.65
N GLY A 599 8.80 -3.32 -37.94
CA GLY A 599 9.56 -3.46 -39.18
C GLY A 599 9.83 -2.14 -39.92
N ASP A 600 8.93 -1.16 -39.79
CA ASP A 600 9.02 0.14 -40.48
C ASP A 600 10.37 0.82 -40.25
N LEU A 601 10.88 1.48 -41.29
CA LEU A 601 12.08 2.31 -41.21
C LEU A 601 11.68 3.78 -41.20
N ARG A 602 11.48 4.36 -40.01
CA ARG A 602 10.97 5.71 -39.82
C ARG A 602 12.11 6.73 -39.81
N PRO A 603 11.99 7.88 -40.52
CA PRO A 603 12.96 8.97 -40.41
C PRO A 603 12.87 9.60 -39.02
N ILE A 604 14.01 9.80 -38.36
CA ILE A 604 14.08 10.38 -37.01
C ILE A 604 13.94 11.91 -37.11
N PRO A 605 12.98 12.56 -36.43
CA PRO A 605 12.84 14.02 -36.48
C PRO A 605 14.06 14.71 -35.87
N PRO A 606 14.74 15.61 -36.60
CA PRO A 606 15.98 16.22 -36.12
C PRO A 606 15.74 17.19 -34.95
N GLU A 607 14.51 17.61 -34.70
CA GLU A 607 14.12 18.46 -33.58
C GLU A 607 13.59 17.70 -32.35
N MET A 608 13.57 16.36 -32.36
CA MET A 608 13.14 15.60 -31.17
C MET A 608 14.17 15.66 -30.02
N ALA A 609 13.71 15.45 -28.80
CA ALA A 609 14.54 15.28 -27.61
C ALA A 609 14.00 14.15 -26.73
N TYR A 610 14.88 13.42 -26.04
CA TYR A 610 14.49 12.30 -25.17
C TYR A 610 15.41 12.13 -23.97
N VAL A 611 14.87 11.66 -22.84
CA VAL A 611 15.67 11.29 -21.66
C VAL A 611 16.38 9.98 -21.95
N ARG A 612 17.72 9.95 -21.81
CA ARG A 612 18.53 8.73 -21.94
C ARG A 612 19.07 8.31 -20.57
N HIS A 613 18.76 7.09 -20.15
CA HIS A 613 19.38 6.46 -18.99
C HIS A 613 20.10 5.18 -19.43
N LEU A 614 21.39 5.07 -19.08
CA LEU A 614 22.28 4.00 -19.53
C LEU A 614 22.25 3.81 -21.07
N ASP A 615 21.80 2.63 -21.51
CA ASP A 615 21.70 2.17 -22.88
C ASP A 615 20.28 2.24 -23.48
N ASN A 616 19.33 2.90 -22.82
CA ASN A 616 17.94 3.00 -23.28
C ASN A 616 17.31 4.41 -23.15
N ALA A 617 16.18 4.58 -23.83
CA ALA A 617 15.28 5.72 -23.72
C ALA A 617 13.82 5.22 -23.65
N LYS A 618 13.17 5.43 -22.52
CA LYS A 618 11.79 4.96 -22.24
C LYS A 618 10.80 6.10 -22.44
N MET A 619 9.61 5.84 -23.01
CA MET A 619 8.62 6.92 -23.19
C MET A 619 8.14 7.51 -21.86
N GLY A 620 7.92 6.68 -20.83
CA GLY A 620 7.59 7.16 -19.48
C GLY A 620 8.63 8.11 -18.88
N ALA A 621 9.91 8.00 -19.26
CA ALA A 621 10.97 8.89 -18.78
C ALA A 621 10.81 10.31 -19.32
N VAL A 622 10.45 10.42 -20.60
CA VAL A 622 10.12 11.68 -21.26
C VAL A 622 8.81 12.25 -20.71
N ALA A 623 7.80 11.40 -20.52
CA ALA A 623 6.54 11.82 -19.90
C ALA A 623 6.77 12.40 -18.50
N ALA A 624 7.46 11.68 -17.62
CA ALA A 624 7.81 12.13 -16.27
C ALA A 624 8.60 13.45 -16.26
N ALA A 625 9.54 13.63 -17.20
CA ALA A 625 10.27 14.89 -17.36
C ALA A 625 9.37 16.04 -17.80
N VAL A 626 8.44 15.81 -18.73
CA VAL A 626 7.40 16.80 -19.13
C VAL A 626 6.52 17.19 -17.95
N LEU A 627 6.07 16.23 -17.14
CA LEU A 627 5.25 16.52 -15.95
C LEU A 627 6.00 17.42 -14.97
N ALA A 628 7.25 17.09 -14.64
CA ALA A 628 8.09 17.89 -13.74
C ALA A 628 8.40 19.30 -14.28
N VAL A 629 8.66 19.43 -15.59
CA VAL A 629 8.81 20.75 -16.26
C VAL A 629 7.51 21.55 -16.18
N SER A 630 6.37 20.92 -16.46
CA SER A 630 5.07 21.60 -16.46
C SER A 630 4.68 22.11 -15.08
N GLU A 631 4.89 21.32 -14.02
CA GLU A 631 4.56 21.73 -12.66
C GLU A 631 5.53 22.79 -12.13
N LYS A 632 6.83 22.78 -12.51
CA LYS A 632 7.72 23.93 -12.27
C LYS A 632 7.14 25.21 -12.89
N ILE A 633 6.69 25.17 -14.15
CA ILE A 633 6.13 26.36 -14.83
C ILE A 633 4.82 26.84 -14.16
N TYR A 634 3.95 25.92 -13.73
CA TYR A 634 2.73 26.30 -13.01
C TYR A 634 3.01 26.90 -11.64
N GLN A 635 3.94 26.32 -10.87
CA GLN A 635 4.26 26.75 -9.51
C GLN A 635 5.23 27.95 -9.46
N THR A 636 5.95 28.27 -10.56
CA THR A 636 6.65 29.55 -10.71
C THR A 636 5.67 30.72 -10.58
N PRO A 637 5.99 31.75 -9.76
CA PRO A 637 5.21 32.98 -9.65
C PRO A 637 4.91 33.66 -10.99
N ALA A 638 3.72 34.28 -11.10
CA ALA A 638 3.17 34.74 -12.38
C ALA A 638 4.05 35.77 -13.12
N ASP A 639 4.81 36.59 -12.38
CA ASP A 639 5.77 37.58 -12.88
C ASP A 639 7.02 36.95 -13.54
N ARG A 640 7.34 35.70 -13.20
CA ARG A 640 8.49 34.95 -13.74
C ARG A 640 8.09 33.77 -14.63
N ARG A 641 6.80 33.45 -14.70
CA ARG A 641 6.28 32.26 -15.41
C ARG A 641 6.66 32.24 -16.88
N ASP A 642 6.50 33.36 -17.58
CA ASP A 642 6.81 33.44 -19.02
C ASP A 642 8.31 33.27 -19.29
N THR A 643 9.18 33.77 -18.40
CA THR A 643 10.63 33.56 -18.46
C THR A 643 10.99 32.08 -18.24
N THR A 644 10.40 31.42 -17.24
CA THR A 644 10.61 29.97 -17.00
C THR A 644 10.03 29.11 -18.13
N LEU A 645 8.89 29.51 -18.71
CA LEU A 645 8.34 28.87 -19.90
C LEU A 645 9.28 29.04 -21.10
N ALA A 646 9.85 30.22 -21.32
CA ALA A 646 10.81 30.46 -22.40
C ALA A 646 12.12 29.64 -22.22
N GLU A 647 12.63 29.53 -21.00
CA GLU A 647 13.79 28.68 -20.64
C GLU A 647 13.53 27.19 -20.94
N LEU A 648 12.34 26.68 -20.60
CA LEU A 648 12.03 25.25 -20.64
C LEU A 648 11.29 24.81 -21.91
N ARG A 649 10.80 25.74 -22.73
CA ARG A 649 10.14 25.50 -24.02
C ARG A 649 10.93 24.59 -24.98
N PRO A 650 12.27 24.70 -25.14
CA PRO A 650 13.05 23.77 -25.96
C PRO A 650 12.89 22.31 -25.56
N PHE A 651 12.76 22.01 -24.26
CA PHE A 651 12.50 20.66 -23.78
C PHE A 651 11.09 20.22 -24.14
N LEU A 652 10.07 21.06 -23.90
CA LEU A 652 8.68 20.74 -24.23
C LEU A 652 8.48 20.49 -25.73
N GLU A 653 9.07 21.31 -26.59
CA GLU A 653 8.99 21.18 -28.06
C GLU A 653 9.74 19.92 -28.56
N GLY A 654 10.92 19.64 -28.03
CA GLY A 654 11.67 18.42 -28.37
C GLY A 654 11.00 17.14 -27.86
N PHE A 655 10.47 17.15 -26.63
CA PHE A 655 9.69 16.05 -26.07
C PHE A 655 8.38 15.84 -26.85
N ALA A 656 7.71 16.89 -27.31
CA ALA A 656 6.52 16.77 -28.17
C ALA A 656 6.83 16.01 -29.46
N SER A 657 7.86 16.42 -30.20
CA SER A 657 8.26 15.73 -31.44
C SER A 657 8.71 14.28 -31.18
N PHE A 658 9.28 13.95 -30.02
CA PHE A 658 9.58 12.56 -29.65
C PHE A 658 8.31 11.75 -29.36
N LEU A 659 7.42 12.24 -28.50
CA LEU A 659 6.20 11.50 -28.12
C LEU A 659 5.29 11.25 -29.33
N LEU A 660 5.18 12.22 -30.24
CA LEU A 660 4.43 12.09 -31.49
C LEU A 660 5.11 11.13 -32.50
N PHE A 661 6.45 11.12 -32.58
CA PHE A 661 7.20 10.21 -33.46
C PHE A 661 7.06 8.73 -33.08
N MET A 662 6.98 8.44 -31.79
CA MET A 662 6.79 7.08 -31.28
C MET A 662 5.34 6.59 -31.39
N GLN A 663 4.39 7.44 -31.84
CA GLN A 663 3.00 7.04 -32.09
C GLN A 663 2.88 6.27 -33.42
N HIS A 664 1.95 5.32 -33.47
CA HIS A 664 1.48 4.68 -34.69
C HIS A 664 0.30 5.47 -35.25
N THR A 665 0.39 5.96 -36.49
CA THR A 665 -0.62 6.84 -37.09
C THR A 665 -1.50 6.14 -38.15
N THR A 666 -1.22 4.87 -38.44
CA THR A 666 -1.91 4.06 -39.46
C THR A 666 -2.06 2.60 -39.02
N GLY A 667 -2.92 1.85 -39.71
CA GLY A 667 -3.16 0.43 -39.46
C GLY A 667 -4.06 0.13 -38.25
N ASP A 668 -4.11 -1.14 -37.87
CA ASP A 668 -4.77 -1.66 -36.66
C ASP A 668 -4.20 -1.09 -35.35
N ARG A 669 -2.94 -0.64 -35.41
CA ARG A 669 -2.21 0.00 -34.30
C ARG A 669 -2.42 1.50 -34.18
N ALA A 670 -3.18 2.15 -35.08
CA ALA A 670 -3.33 3.60 -35.08
C ALA A 670 -3.79 4.13 -33.70
N GLY A 671 -3.05 5.09 -33.14
CA GLY A 671 -3.24 5.65 -31.80
C GLY A 671 -2.24 5.14 -30.76
N SER A 672 -1.82 3.87 -30.85
CA SER A 672 -0.87 3.25 -29.92
C SER A 672 0.56 3.81 -30.04
N PHE A 673 1.45 3.44 -29.13
CA PHE A 673 2.85 3.90 -29.09
C PHE A 673 3.87 2.75 -29.11
N ASP A 674 5.14 3.05 -29.43
CA ASP A 674 6.29 2.16 -29.20
C ASP A 674 7.08 2.60 -27.95
N HIS A 675 7.06 1.78 -26.90
CA HIS A 675 7.35 2.26 -25.54
C HIS A 675 8.84 2.48 -25.23
N TYR A 676 9.74 2.04 -26.11
CA TYR A 676 11.19 2.13 -25.97
C TYR A 676 11.84 2.54 -27.29
N PHE A 677 12.54 3.68 -27.28
CA PHE A 677 13.40 4.10 -28.39
C PHE A 677 14.79 3.50 -28.17
N VAL A 678 15.03 2.32 -28.76
CA VAL A 678 16.26 1.53 -28.64
C VAL A 678 16.59 0.82 -29.95
N SER A 679 17.82 0.36 -30.11
CA SER A 679 18.26 -0.41 -31.28
C SER A 679 17.67 -1.84 -31.29
N PRO A 680 17.61 -2.52 -32.46
CA PRO A 680 17.03 -3.86 -32.58
C PRO A 680 17.71 -4.94 -31.72
N GLU A 681 18.98 -4.72 -31.34
CA GLU A 681 19.78 -5.63 -30.52
C GLU A 681 19.49 -5.49 -29.02
N HIS A 682 18.74 -4.46 -28.61
CA HIS A 682 18.47 -4.19 -27.20
C HIS A 682 17.36 -5.09 -26.66
N GLY A 683 17.57 -5.68 -25.48
CA GLY A 683 16.57 -6.49 -24.78
C GLY A 683 15.25 -5.79 -24.39
N HIS A 684 15.08 -4.49 -24.66
CA HIS A 684 13.82 -3.73 -24.53
C HIS A 684 13.10 -3.52 -25.87
N TYR A 685 13.74 -3.80 -27.00
CA TYR A 685 13.10 -3.79 -28.31
C TYR A 685 11.89 -4.74 -28.31
N ARG A 686 10.78 -4.32 -28.94
CA ARG A 686 9.47 -5.01 -28.91
C ARG A 686 8.77 -5.14 -27.54
N ARG A 687 9.31 -4.60 -26.44
CA ARG A 687 8.56 -4.56 -25.17
C ARG A 687 7.53 -3.43 -25.13
N SER A 688 6.45 -3.67 -24.38
CA SER A 688 5.40 -2.72 -24.05
C SER A 688 5.06 -2.80 -22.55
N THR A 689 4.18 -1.92 -22.08
CA THR A 689 3.64 -1.86 -20.71
C THR A 689 2.40 -0.97 -20.72
N THR A 690 1.33 -1.33 -20.02
CA THR A 690 0.08 -0.55 -20.02
C THR A 690 0.12 0.75 -19.22
N ILE A 691 1.21 1.01 -18.48
CA ILE A 691 1.41 2.27 -17.76
C ILE A 691 1.62 3.44 -18.74
N TYR A 692 2.51 3.25 -19.72
CA TYR A 692 3.05 4.38 -20.51
C TYR A 692 2.01 5.11 -21.36
N PRO A 693 0.98 4.50 -22.00
CA PRO A 693 0.02 5.24 -22.80
C PRO A 693 -0.69 6.35 -22.01
N GLY A 694 -1.04 6.09 -20.74
CA GLY A 694 -1.59 7.11 -19.85
C GLY A 694 -0.57 8.20 -19.48
N GLU A 695 0.67 7.83 -19.15
CA GLU A 695 1.74 8.80 -18.86
C GLU A 695 2.01 9.71 -20.08
N ILE A 696 2.06 9.12 -21.28
CA ILE A 696 2.29 9.80 -22.56
C ILE A 696 1.14 10.77 -22.87
N LEU A 697 -0.11 10.32 -22.74
CA LEU A 697 -1.29 11.18 -22.91
C LEU A 697 -1.27 12.34 -21.90
N PHE A 698 -0.97 12.08 -20.62
CA PHE A 698 -0.89 13.14 -19.61
C PHE A 698 0.22 14.15 -19.95
N ALA A 699 1.40 13.69 -20.36
CA ALA A 699 2.47 14.55 -20.84
C ALA A 699 2.07 15.37 -22.09
N LEU A 700 1.40 14.77 -23.08
CA LEU A 700 0.91 15.47 -24.26
C LEU A 700 -0.10 16.57 -23.89
N SER A 701 -1.04 16.31 -22.99
CA SER A 701 -2.00 17.32 -22.51
C SER A 701 -1.30 18.49 -21.79
N ARG A 702 -0.28 18.20 -20.96
CA ARG A 702 0.57 19.21 -20.31
C ARG A 702 1.36 20.07 -21.30
N ILE A 703 1.92 19.47 -22.36
CA ILE A 703 2.60 20.21 -23.43
C ILE A 703 1.60 21.13 -24.13
N TYR A 704 0.46 20.59 -24.60
CA TYR A 704 -0.53 21.37 -25.36
C TYR A 704 -1.00 22.62 -24.59
N ARG A 705 -1.27 22.49 -23.28
CA ARG A 705 -1.63 23.62 -22.40
C ARG A 705 -0.56 24.68 -22.21
N LEU A 706 0.71 24.39 -22.51
CA LEU A 706 1.86 25.30 -22.32
C LEU A 706 2.45 25.81 -23.65
N THR A 707 2.27 25.09 -24.75
CA THR A 707 2.85 25.42 -26.06
C THR A 707 1.82 25.78 -27.12
N GLY A 708 0.57 25.32 -26.98
CA GLY A 708 -0.47 25.43 -28.01
C GLY A 708 -0.23 24.56 -29.25
N ASP A 709 0.66 23.55 -29.17
CA ASP A 709 1.07 22.75 -30.34
C ASP A 709 -0.13 22.05 -31.03
N PRO A 710 -0.51 22.47 -32.25
CA PRO A 710 -1.73 21.98 -32.91
C PRO A 710 -1.60 20.53 -33.41
N ARG A 711 -0.40 19.94 -33.36
CA ARG A 711 -0.19 18.51 -33.66
C ARG A 711 -0.79 17.61 -32.58
N ILE A 712 -0.94 18.11 -31.34
CA ILE A 712 -1.28 17.29 -30.19
C ILE A 712 -2.77 16.91 -30.12
N PRO A 713 -3.76 17.81 -30.29
CA PRO A 713 -5.17 17.44 -30.20
C PRO A 713 -5.61 16.26 -31.10
N PRO A 714 -5.23 16.17 -32.40
CA PRO A 714 -5.60 15.00 -33.22
C PRO A 714 -4.85 13.72 -32.81
N ALA A 715 -3.56 13.83 -32.43
CA ALA A 715 -2.76 12.70 -31.96
C ALA A 715 -3.30 12.12 -30.64
N PHE A 716 -3.70 13.00 -29.71
CA PHE A 716 -4.33 12.64 -28.44
C PHE A 716 -5.70 11.98 -28.67
N ALA A 717 -6.54 12.52 -29.56
CA ALA A 717 -7.84 11.93 -29.88
C ALA A 717 -7.69 10.51 -30.46
N LEU A 718 -6.75 10.30 -31.39
CA LEU A 718 -6.46 8.99 -31.98
C LEU A 718 -5.96 7.98 -30.93
N ALA A 719 -5.09 8.41 -30.01
CA ALA A 719 -4.65 7.58 -28.88
C ALA A 719 -5.81 7.25 -27.92
N VAL A 720 -6.66 8.20 -27.58
CA VAL A 720 -7.84 7.94 -26.71
C VAL A 720 -8.81 6.95 -27.36
N GLU A 721 -8.99 6.99 -28.68
CA GLU A 721 -9.79 5.99 -29.39
C GLU A 721 -9.19 4.59 -29.29
N TYR A 722 -7.88 4.44 -29.55
CA TYR A 722 -7.17 3.17 -29.38
C TYR A 722 -7.24 2.64 -27.95
N GLU A 723 -6.92 3.48 -26.96
CA GLU A 723 -6.88 3.10 -25.54
C GLU A 723 -8.29 2.83 -24.97
N ARG A 724 -9.33 3.50 -25.47
CA ARG A 724 -10.74 3.17 -25.17
C ARG A 724 -11.11 1.80 -25.73
N ASN A 725 -10.74 1.51 -26.98
CA ASN A 725 -10.98 0.21 -27.61
C ASN A 725 -10.16 -0.93 -26.98
N TYR A 726 -8.99 -0.63 -26.40
CA TYR A 726 -8.23 -1.55 -25.54
C TYR A 726 -8.99 -1.83 -24.24
N PHE A 727 -9.34 -0.78 -23.49
CA PHE A 727 -10.03 -0.91 -22.20
C PHE A 727 -11.36 -1.65 -22.34
N ASP A 728 -12.23 -1.22 -23.28
CA ASP A 728 -13.58 -1.80 -23.44
C ASP A 728 -13.54 -3.28 -23.83
N ARG A 729 -12.50 -3.71 -24.56
CA ARG A 729 -12.28 -5.12 -24.88
C ARG A 729 -11.76 -5.90 -23.68
N GLU A 730 -10.67 -5.46 -23.05
CA GLU A 730 -10.05 -6.25 -21.98
C GLU A 730 -10.90 -6.24 -20.70
N SER A 731 -11.56 -5.13 -20.34
CA SER A 731 -12.43 -5.06 -19.16
C SER A 731 -13.70 -5.90 -19.31
N ALA A 732 -14.12 -6.23 -20.53
CA ALA A 732 -15.25 -7.13 -20.78
C ALA A 732 -14.90 -8.62 -20.57
N ILE A 733 -13.63 -9.02 -20.74
CA ILE A 733 -13.22 -10.43 -20.70
C ILE A 733 -12.89 -10.84 -19.25
N ARG A 734 -13.95 -11.24 -18.55
CA ARG A 734 -13.91 -11.82 -17.20
C ARG A 734 -13.78 -13.35 -17.25
N GLU A 735 -13.33 -13.91 -16.13
CA GLU A 735 -13.32 -15.34 -15.85
C GLU A 735 -14.76 -15.83 -15.52
N PRO A 736 -15.04 -17.15 -15.50
CA PRO A 736 -16.40 -17.67 -15.26
C PRO A 736 -17.04 -17.29 -13.91
N ASP A 737 -16.22 -16.96 -12.90
CA ASP A 737 -16.63 -16.47 -11.58
C ASP A 737 -16.84 -14.94 -11.53
N GLY A 738 -16.68 -14.25 -12.68
CA GLY A 738 -16.76 -12.80 -12.80
C GLY A 738 -15.47 -12.05 -12.43
N THR A 739 -14.41 -12.74 -12.03
CA THR A 739 -13.09 -12.13 -11.73
C THR A 739 -12.31 -11.82 -13.01
N TYR A 740 -11.02 -11.49 -12.88
CA TYR A 740 -10.13 -11.22 -14.00
C TYR A 740 -8.91 -12.14 -13.92
N GLU A 741 -8.42 -12.56 -15.08
CA GLU A 741 -7.09 -13.14 -15.24
C GLU A 741 -6.06 -12.20 -14.57
N ASN A 742 -5.09 -12.74 -13.83
CA ASN A 742 -4.23 -11.95 -12.95
C ASN A 742 -3.26 -11.01 -13.68
N GLN A 743 -2.74 -11.39 -14.85
CA GLN A 743 -1.98 -10.47 -15.70
C GLN A 743 -2.90 -9.44 -16.36
N ARG A 744 -4.05 -9.84 -16.91
CA ARG A 744 -5.06 -8.87 -17.44
C ARG A 744 -5.48 -7.86 -16.38
N ARG A 745 -5.72 -8.31 -15.15
CA ARG A 745 -6.01 -7.48 -13.98
C ARG A 745 -4.89 -6.48 -13.78
N ALA A 746 -3.65 -6.97 -13.61
CA ALA A 746 -2.48 -6.12 -13.38
C ALA A 746 -2.31 -5.08 -14.50
N ASP A 747 -2.52 -5.48 -15.76
CA ASP A 747 -2.41 -4.61 -16.94
C ASP A 747 -3.50 -3.54 -16.99
N LEU A 748 -4.77 -3.90 -16.77
CA LEU A 748 -5.89 -2.96 -16.72
C LEU A 748 -5.75 -1.95 -15.57
N VAL A 749 -5.40 -2.39 -14.36
CA VAL A 749 -5.28 -1.44 -13.23
C VAL A 749 -4.10 -0.48 -13.40
N GLN A 750 -2.99 -0.91 -14.03
CA GLN A 750 -1.84 -0.05 -14.33
C GLN A 750 -2.16 1.11 -15.30
N PHE A 751 -3.22 0.96 -16.09
CA PHE A 751 -3.66 1.91 -17.11
C PHE A 751 -4.56 3.03 -16.54
N VAL A 752 -5.49 2.69 -15.63
CA VAL A 752 -6.59 3.57 -15.18
C VAL A 752 -6.15 4.98 -14.71
N PRO A 753 -5.17 5.15 -13.80
CA PRO A 753 -4.99 6.43 -13.12
C PRO A 753 -4.40 7.51 -14.01
N TRP A 754 -3.36 7.16 -14.77
CA TRP A 754 -2.71 8.06 -15.69
C TRP A 754 -3.65 8.50 -16.83
N ILE A 755 -4.52 7.60 -17.30
CA ILE A 755 -5.60 7.93 -18.25
C ILE A 755 -6.60 8.91 -17.63
N SER A 756 -7.03 8.67 -16.39
CA SER A 756 -7.97 9.56 -15.67
C SER A 756 -7.38 10.97 -15.49
N MET A 757 -6.09 11.06 -15.15
CA MET A 757 -5.34 12.32 -15.04
C MET A 757 -5.15 13.01 -16.40
N ALA A 758 -4.82 12.26 -17.45
CA ALA A 758 -4.73 12.78 -18.82
C ALA A 758 -6.08 13.34 -19.32
N MET A 759 -7.18 12.64 -19.04
CA MET A 759 -8.52 13.10 -19.40
C MET A 759 -8.91 14.37 -18.62
N ASN A 760 -8.64 14.42 -17.31
CA ASN A 760 -8.92 15.59 -16.49
C ASN A 760 -8.22 16.87 -17.01
N ASP A 761 -6.98 16.74 -17.46
CA ASP A 761 -6.19 17.86 -17.97
C ASP A 761 -6.55 18.25 -19.41
N MET A 762 -6.73 17.28 -20.31
CA MET A 762 -7.09 17.56 -21.70
C MET A 762 -8.54 18.01 -21.86
N ALA A 763 -9.48 17.46 -21.08
CA ALA A 763 -10.87 17.93 -21.06
C ALA A 763 -10.97 19.39 -20.59
N LEU A 764 -10.04 19.86 -19.74
CA LEU A 764 -9.95 21.28 -19.39
C LEU A 764 -9.31 22.11 -20.52
N ALA A 765 -8.32 21.54 -21.23
CA ALA A 765 -7.59 22.23 -22.30
C ALA A 765 -8.45 22.52 -23.54
N VAL A 766 -9.35 21.59 -23.93
CA VAL A 766 -10.18 21.73 -25.14
C VAL A 766 -11.62 22.19 -24.85
N ARG A 767 -11.99 22.42 -23.59
CA ARG A 767 -13.40 22.66 -23.17
C ARG A 767 -14.07 23.80 -23.94
N ASP A 768 -13.34 24.87 -24.17
CA ASP A 768 -13.90 26.11 -24.70
C ASP A 768 -13.90 26.13 -26.25
N ASP A 769 -13.12 25.25 -26.89
CA ASP A 769 -13.02 25.08 -28.36
C ASP A 769 -13.86 23.90 -28.88
N ASP A 770 -13.83 22.73 -28.20
CA ASP A 770 -14.64 21.54 -28.48
C ASP A 770 -15.23 20.97 -27.16
N PRO A 771 -16.33 21.57 -26.63
CA PRO A 771 -16.97 21.11 -25.41
C PRO A 771 -17.52 19.67 -25.51
N ARG A 772 -17.84 19.20 -26.73
CA ARG A 772 -18.30 17.82 -26.95
C ARG A 772 -17.15 16.84 -26.72
N ARG A 773 -15.96 17.14 -27.25
CA ARG A 773 -14.75 16.32 -27.00
C ARG A 773 -14.32 16.38 -25.53
N ALA A 774 -14.45 17.53 -24.88
CA ALA A 774 -14.20 17.64 -23.44
C ALA A 774 -15.11 16.72 -22.62
N GLN A 775 -16.40 16.61 -22.98
CA GLN A 775 -17.32 15.64 -22.38
C GLN A 775 -16.93 14.18 -22.69
N GLU A 776 -16.52 13.86 -23.92
CA GLU A 776 -16.05 12.51 -24.30
C GLU A 776 -14.79 12.07 -23.51
N TYR A 777 -13.89 13.01 -23.20
CA TYR A 777 -12.73 12.76 -22.33
C TYR A 777 -13.17 12.64 -20.87
N ALA A 778 -14.06 13.50 -20.39
CA ALA A 778 -14.60 13.46 -19.03
C ALA A 778 -15.25 12.11 -18.71
N GLU A 779 -16.18 11.65 -19.57
CA GLU A 779 -16.83 10.35 -19.46
C GLU A 779 -15.78 9.22 -19.37
N PHE A 780 -14.81 9.21 -20.29
CA PHE A 780 -13.83 8.13 -20.32
C PHE A 780 -12.97 8.09 -19.04
N GLY A 781 -12.52 9.24 -18.55
CA GLY A 781 -11.73 9.35 -17.31
C GLY A 781 -12.52 8.95 -16.05
N ILE A 782 -13.82 9.29 -15.99
CA ILE A 782 -14.69 8.88 -14.88
C ILE A 782 -14.93 7.36 -14.93
N ARG A 783 -15.34 6.83 -16.08
CA ARG A 783 -15.71 5.42 -16.29
C ARG A 783 -14.58 4.43 -15.97
N VAL A 784 -13.32 4.77 -16.29
CA VAL A 784 -12.17 3.89 -15.97
C VAL A 784 -11.82 3.92 -14.47
N SER A 785 -11.99 5.06 -13.79
CA SER A 785 -11.81 5.17 -12.33
C SER A 785 -12.96 4.57 -11.53
N GLU A 786 -14.19 4.63 -12.05
CA GLU A 786 -15.36 3.92 -11.53
C GLU A 786 -15.11 2.40 -11.52
N TRP A 787 -14.63 1.85 -12.65
CA TRP A 787 -14.26 0.44 -12.73
C TRP A 787 -13.18 0.04 -11.70
N VAL A 788 -12.14 0.86 -11.46
CA VAL A 788 -11.09 0.47 -10.49
C VAL A 788 -11.58 0.57 -9.04
N ALA A 789 -12.45 1.53 -8.72
CA ALA A 789 -13.11 1.58 -7.41
C ALA A 789 -14.04 0.38 -7.21
N ASP A 790 -14.93 0.10 -8.17
CA ASP A 790 -15.96 -0.93 -8.04
C ASP A 790 -15.42 -2.36 -8.05
N VAL A 791 -14.20 -2.59 -8.55
CA VAL A 791 -13.58 -3.92 -8.54
C VAL A 791 -12.50 -4.09 -7.46
N TYR A 792 -11.73 -3.06 -7.09
CA TYR A 792 -10.50 -3.24 -6.27
C TYR A 792 -10.43 -2.47 -4.94
N LEU A 793 -11.28 -1.48 -4.70
CA LEU A 793 -11.28 -0.71 -3.44
C LEU A 793 -11.84 -1.54 -2.27
N PHE A 794 -11.14 -1.57 -1.15
CA PHE A 794 -11.70 -2.02 0.13
C PHE A 794 -12.51 -0.87 0.77
N ASP A 795 -13.78 -0.73 0.39
CA ASP A 795 -14.76 0.16 1.02
C ASP A 795 -15.55 -0.58 2.13
N PRO A 796 -16.42 0.08 2.93
CA PRO A 796 -17.07 -0.56 4.08
C PRO A 796 -17.85 -1.85 3.77
N ASP A 797 -18.37 -2.00 2.55
CA ASP A 797 -19.09 -3.20 2.09
C ASP A 797 -18.18 -4.39 1.72
N ARG A 798 -16.87 -4.16 1.58
CA ARG A 798 -15.88 -5.13 1.07
C ARG A 798 -14.63 -5.26 1.93
N THR A 799 -14.37 -4.31 2.83
CA THR A 799 -13.24 -4.41 3.75
C THR A 799 -13.57 -5.41 4.85
N PHE A 800 -12.79 -6.48 4.91
CA PHE A 800 -12.86 -7.39 6.04
C PHE A 800 -12.40 -6.69 7.33
N PHE A 801 -11.51 -5.69 7.22
CA PHE A 801 -10.74 -5.16 8.35
C PHE A 801 -10.59 -3.62 8.35
N PRO A 802 -10.48 -2.96 9.52
CA PRO A 802 -10.33 -1.50 9.61
C PRO A 802 -9.07 -0.97 8.94
N GLU A 803 -7.94 -1.65 9.11
CA GLU A 803 -6.64 -1.29 8.54
C GLU A 803 -6.62 -1.33 7.00
N TYR A 804 -7.39 -2.21 6.38
CA TYR A 804 -7.53 -2.34 4.92
C TYR A 804 -8.39 -1.24 4.28
N LEU A 805 -9.24 -0.54 5.05
CA LEU A 805 -10.21 0.43 4.53
C LEU A 805 -9.54 1.51 3.65
N GLY A 806 -10.01 1.68 2.42
CA GLY A 806 -9.43 2.60 1.44
C GLY A 806 -8.19 2.10 0.71
N GLY A 807 -7.70 0.92 1.09
CA GLY A 807 -6.72 0.19 0.33
C GLY A 807 -7.29 -0.36 -0.98
N TYR A 808 -6.41 -0.74 -1.89
CA TYR A 808 -6.74 -1.44 -3.12
C TYR A 808 -5.76 -2.59 -3.34
N PHE A 809 -6.25 -3.69 -3.91
CA PHE A 809 -5.43 -4.83 -4.33
C PHE A 809 -5.18 -4.82 -5.85
N LYS A 810 -3.93 -5.04 -6.29
CA LYS A 810 -3.59 -5.15 -7.73
C LYS A 810 -3.65 -6.58 -8.25
N TRP A 811 -3.39 -7.57 -7.40
CA TRP A 811 -3.59 -9.00 -7.69
C TRP A 811 -4.56 -9.56 -6.65
N GLU A 812 -5.25 -10.66 -6.94
CA GLU A 812 -6.10 -11.39 -5.96
C GLU A 812 -5.41 -11.63 -4.61
N PHE A 813 -4.08 -11.76 -4.64
CA PHE A 813 -3.24 -12.13 -3.52
C PHE A 813 -2.35 -10.99 -3.00
N GLU A 814 -2.48 -9.77 -3.53
CA GLU A 814 -1.76 -8.60 -3.00
C GLU A 814 -2.67 -7.90 -2.00
N LEU A 815 -2.17 -7.65 -0.80
CA LEU A 815 -2.86 -6.86 0.20
C LEU A 815 -2.91 -5.37 -0.20
N PRO A 816 -3.69 -4.54 0.49
CA PRO A 816 -3.56 -3.09 0.44
C PRO A 816 -2.10 -2.61 0.46
N ALA A 817 -1.69 -2.04 -0.67
CA ALA A 817 -0.31 -1.65 -0.94
C ALA A 817 -0.22 -0.25 -1.56
N MET A 818 0.98 0.18 -1.97
CA MET A 818 1.26 1.45 -2.65
C MET A 818 0.37 1.69 -3.87
N HIS A 819 -0.12 0.61 -4.50
CA HIS A 819 -1.08 0.64 -5.60
C HIS A 819 -2.35 1.45 -5.25
N SER A 820 -2.79 1.41 -3.99
CA SER A 820 -3.90 2.22 -3.45
C SER A 820 -3.73 3.72 -3.71
N MET A 821 -2.51 4.25 -3.60
CA MET A 821 -2.22 5.67 -3.81
C MET A 821 -2.20 6.03 -5.31
N VAL A 822 -1.81 5.08 -6.17
CA VAL A 822 -1.93 5.20 -7.64
C VAL A 822 -3.41 5.29 -8.03
N TYR A 823 -4.28 4.48 -7.44
CA TYR A 823 -5.71 4.57 -7.76
C TYR A 823 -6.35 5.81 -7.14
N ALA A 824 -5.90 6.25 -5.96
CA ALA A 824 -6.37 7.49 -5.34
C ALA A 824 -6.05 8.76 -6.16
N GLU A 825 -4.90 8.87 -6.83
CA GLU A 825 -4.64 9.99 -7.76
C GLU A 825 -5.52 9.93 -9.02
N GLY A 826 -5.85 8.72 -9.50
CA GLY A 826 -6.79 8.49 -10.59
C GLY A 826 -8.22 8.91 -10.22
N THR A 827 -8.73 8.42 -9.08
CA THR A 827 -10.08 8.77 -8.60
C THR A 827 -10.18 10.25 -8.21
N ALA A 828 -9.09 10.89 -7.75
CA ALA A 828 -9.07 12.33 -7.50
C ALA A 828 -9.27 13.13 -8.79
N ALA A 829 -8.62 12.71 -9.89
CA ALA A 829 -8.83 13.30 -11.21
C ALA A 829 -10.23 13.02 -11.77
N ALA A 830 -10.78 11.82 -11.53
CA ALA A 830 -12.15 11.48 -11.91
C ALA A 830 -13.22 12.24 -11.08
N ALA A 831 -13.00 12.46 -9.79
CA ALA A 831 -13.86 13.30 -8.96
C ALA A 831 -13.84 14.77 -9.45
N ALA A 832 -12.67 15.27 -9.84
CA ALA A 832 -12.52 16.60 -10.42
C ALA A 832 -13.22 16.73 -11.79
N LEU A 833 -13.23 15.68 -12.60
CA LEU A 833 -14.01 15.60 -13.84
C LEU A 833 -15.52 15.59 -13.53
N ALA A 834 -15.98 14.65 -12.70
CA ALA A 834 -17.39 14.48 -12.37
C ALA A 834 -18.00 15.78 -11.81
N LYS A 835 -17.31 16.42 -10.86
CA LYS A 835 -17.70 17.72 -10.29
C LYS A 835 -17.75 18.85 -11.32
N ARG A 836 -16.84 18.86 -12.29
CA ARG A 836 -16.74 19.91 -13.32
C ARG A 836 -17.80 19.79 -14.42
N PHE A 837 -18.22 18.56 -14.74
CA PHE A 837 -19.18 18.27 -15.81
C PHE A 837 -20.58 17.88 -15.29
N GLY A 838 -20.82 17.93 -13.97
CA GLY A 838 -22.13 17.67 -13.36
C GLY A 838 -22.53 16.19 -13.33
N ASP A 839 -21.55 15.28 -13.31
CA ASP A 839 -21.78 13.85 -13.41
C ASP A 839 -22.23 13.23 -12.06
N PRO A 840 -23.28 12.39 -12.04
CA PRO A 840 -23.81 11.81 -10.80
C PRO A 840 -22.83 10.89 -10.06
N ARG A 841 -21.76 10.40 -10.71
CA ARG A 841 -20.74 9.53 -10.10
C ARG A 841 -19.77 10.29 -9.20
N PHE A 842 -19.90 11.62 -9.07
CA PHE A 842 -19.04 12.44 -8.22
C PHE A 842 -18.90 11.88 -6.80
N GLU A 843 -19.99 11.51 -6.13
CA GLU A 843 -19.94 10.99 -4.75
C GLU A 843 -19.18 9.66 -4.64
N ARG A 844 -19.30 8.77 -5.65
CA ARG A 844 -18.54 7.52 -5.69
C ARG A 844 -17.04 7.78 -5.86
N MET A 845 -16.68 8.71 -6.75
CA MET A 845 -15.27 9.11 -6.98
C MET A 845 -14.68 9.88 -5.79
N ARG A 846 -15.47 10.76 -5.15
CA ARG A 846 -15.12 11.47 -3.92
C ARG A 846 -14.84 10.48 -2.79
N SER A 847 -15.77 9.54 -2.54
CA SER A 847 -15.62 8.47 -1.55
C SER A 847 -14.35 7.63 -1.80
N ALA A 848 -14.17 7.11 -3.01
CA ALA A 848 -12.99 6.32 -3.38
C ALA A 848 -11.66 7.08 -3.20
N THR A 849 -11.67 8.39 -3.44
CA THR A 849 -10.51 9.29 -3.24
C THR A 849 -10.23 9.55 -1.76
N VAL A 850 -11.26 9.86 -0.97
CA VAL A 850 -11.15 10.12 0.48
C VAL A 850 -10.68 8.88 1.22
N LEU A 851 -11.22 7.70 0.87
CA LEU A 851 -10.76 6.42 1.41
C LEU A 851 -9.33 6.08 0.91
N GLY A 852 -9.01 6.30 -0.36
CA GLY A 852 -7.64 6.18 -0.88
C GLY A 852 -6.62 7.04 -0.12
N CYS A 853 -6.97 8.28 0.21
CA CYS A 853 -6.14 9.17 1.02
C CYS A 853 -6.08 8.74 2.49
N ARG A 854 -7.15 8.19 3.07
CA ARG A 854 -7.15 7.55 4.40
C ARG A 854 -6.10 6.44 4.45
N PHE A 855 -6.03 5.60 3.42
CA PHE A 855 -5.01 4.56 3.35
C PHE A 855 -3.60 5.15 3.12
N ALA A 856 -3.46 6.16 2.26
CA ALA A 856 -2.20 6.85 2.01
C ALA A 856 -1.58 7.42 3.31
N LEU A 857 -2.38 8.13 4.12
CA LEU A 857 -1.95 8.69 5.40
C LEU A 857 -1.56 7.62 6.43
N GLN A 858 -2.13 6.42 6.37
CA GLN A 858 -1.76 5.29 7.25
C GLN A 858 -0.35 4.75 6.93
N GLN A 859 0.09 4.78 5.66
CA GLN A 859 1.38 4.24 5.21
C GLN A 859 2.56 5.21 5.35
N ILE A 860 2.31 6.50 5.62
CA ILE A 860 3.35 7.49 5.92
C ILE A 860 3.92 7.22 7.32
N VAL A 861 5.25 7.19 7.45
CA VAL A 861 5.91 7.05 8.75
C VAL A 861 6.02 8.39 9.47
N VAL A 862 5.16 8.58 10.48
CA VAL A 862 5.04 9.80 11.29
C VAL A 862 5.78 9.59 12.62
N PRO A 863 6.62 10.56 13.06
CA PRO A 863 7.41 10.42 14.29
C PRO A 863 6.59 9.99 15.50
N GLY A 864 7.02 8.95 16.19
CA GLY A 864 6.41 8.40 17.39
C GLY A 864 5.03 7.75 17.24
N ARG A 865 4.37 7.91 16.07
CA ARG A 865 3.08 7.26 15.77
C ARG A 865 3.28 5.81 15.33
N ASN A 866 4.18 5.59 14.39
CA ASN A 866 4.44 4.29 13.75
C ASN A 866 5.93 4.04 13.44
N ASP A 867 6.86 4.89 13.90
CA ASP A 867 8.31 4.68 13.75
C ASP A 867 8.97 3.90 14.91
N HIS A 868 8.27 3.72 16.04
CA HIS A 868 8.84 3.28 17.33
C HIS A 868 9.51 1.90 17.36
N PHE A 869 9.24 1.04 16.38
CA PHE A 869 9.80 -0.32 16.28
C PHE A 869 10.95 -0.43 15.26
N LEU A 870 11.22 0.65 14.52
CA LEU A 870 12.25 0.66 13.47
C LEU A 870 13.63 0.85 14.10
N PRO A 871 14.67 0.09 13.69
CA PRO A 871 16.05 0.27 14.15
C PRO A 871 16.59 1.70 13.99
N ASN A 872 16.15 2.42 12.96
CA ASN A 872 16.54 3.80 12.70
C ASN A 872 15.33 4.66 12.31
N PRO A 873 14.51 5.09 13.28
CA PRO A 873 13.27 5.81 13.00
C PRO A 873 13.54 7.14 12.29
N GLY A 874 14.67 7.79 12.59
CA GLY A 874 15.07 9.07 11.99
C GLY A 874 15.09 9.04 10.46
N ARG A 875 15.70 8.01 9.86
CA ARG A 875 15.78 7.82 8.39
C ARG A 875 14.47 7.37 7.73
N ALA A 876 13.56 6.82 8.51
CA ALA A 876 12.28 6.30 8.05
C ALA A 876 11.18 7.38 7.97
N ARG A 877 11.34 8.49 8.73
CA ARG A 877 10.33 9.56 8.83
C ARG A 877 9.93 10.13 7.49
N GLY A 878 8.63 10.23 7.28
CA GLY A 878 8.02 10.65 6.03
C GLY A 878 7.96 9.59 4.94
N GLY A 879 8.76 8.53 5.04
CA GLY A 879 8.77 7.47 4.04
C GLY A 879 7.43 6.76 3.99
N VAL A 880 6.97 6.49 2.77
CA VAL A 880 5.75 5.71 2.51
C VAL A 880 6.14 4.26 2.35
N ARG A 881 5.44 3.37 3.07
CA ARG A 881 5.64 1.91 3.01
C ARG A 881 5.01 1.31 1.76
N PHE A 882 5.52 0.16 1.31
CA PHE A 882 4.91 -0.61 0.22
C PHE A 882 3.51 -1.12 0.59
N GLY A 883 3.30 -1.55 1.83
CA GLY A 883 2.04 -2.12 2.30
C GLY A 883 2.04 -2.31 3.81
N ILE A 884 0.98 -2.92 4.37
CA ILE A 884 0.83 -2.97 5.83
C ILE A 884 1.92 -3.85 6.48
N ASN A 885 2.22 -5.00 5.88
CA ASN A 885 3.37 -5.85 6.19
C ASN A 885 4.73 -5.25 5.78
N ASN A 886 4.79 -4.68 4.58
CA ASN A 886 6.04 -4.42 3.90
C ASN A 886 6.48 -2.98 4.10
N SER A 887 7.40 -2.81 5.05
CA SER A 887 7.96 -1.50 5.40
C SER A 887 8.98 -0.94 4.40
N GLU A 888 9.26 -1.62 3.28
CA GLU A 888 10.09 -1.06 2.20
C GLU A 888 9.57 0.31 1.76
N MET A 889 10.47 1.28 1.64
CA MET A 889 10.20 2.66 1.24
C MET A 889 10.92 2.97 -0.05
N ARG A 890 10.21 3.58 -1.02
CA ARG A 890 10.77 3.99 -2.31
C ARG A 890 10.22 5.33 -2.75
N THR A 891 10.99 5.98 -3.62
CA THR A 891 10.60 7.22 -4.29
C THR A 891 9.24 7.12 -5.00
N ASP A 892 8.85 5.96 -5.53
CA ASP A 892 7.54 5.78 -6.16
C ASP A 892 6.36 5.71 -5.19
N TYR A 893 6.53 5.11 -4.02
CA TYR A 893 5.47 5.08 -3.00
C TYR A 893 5.20 6.50 -2.47
N SER A 894 6.27 7.28 -2.29
CA SER A 894 6.21 8.68 -1.86
C SER A 894 5.61 9.61 -2.92
N TYR A 895 5.99 9.52 -4.21
CA TYR A 895 5.42 10.42 -5.22
C TYR A 895 3.94 10.14 -5.51
N HIS A 896 3.50 8.86 -5.56
CA HIS A 896 2.08 8.54 -5.75
C HIS A 896 1.23 9.04 -4.58
N THR A 897 1.74 8.88 -3.34
CA THR A 897 1.12 9.46 -2.13
C THR A 897 0.99 10.97 -2.23
N LEU A 898 2.07 11.67 -2.59
CA LEU A 898 2.06 13.12 -2.77
C LEU A 898 1.09 13.55 -3.88
N SER A 899 1.04 12.84 -5.00
CA SER A 899 0.11 13.14 -6.09
C SER A 899 -1.35 12.98 -5.66
N ALA A 900 -1.70 11.87 -5.00
CA ALA A 900 -3.04 11.63 -4.48
C ALA A 900 -3.47 12.69 -3.45
N LEU A 901 -2.63 12.99 -2.46
CA LEU A 901 -2.92 13.98 -1.42
C LEU A 901 -3.03 15.40 -2.00
N ASN A 902 -2.11 15.83 -2.87
CA ASN A 902 -2.16 17.16 -3.48
C ASN A 902 -3.33 17.32 -4.47
N GLN A 903 -3.65 16.30 -5.29
CA GLN A 903 -4.82 16.38 -6.17
C GLN A 903 -6.13 16.42 -5.36
N THR A 904 -6.22 15.64 -4.28
CA THR A 904 -7.33 15.69 -3.33
C THR A 904 -7.48 17.09 -2.71
N LEU A 905 -6.38 17.69 -2.24
CA LEU A 905 -6.33 19.08 -1.77
C LEU A 905 -6.65 20.11 -2.88
N ARG A 906 -6.41 19.80 -4.16
CA ARG A 906 -6.70 20.69 -5.29
C ARG A 906 -8.17 20.72 -5.70
N TYR A 907 -8.93 19.64 -5.43
CA TYR A 907 -10.26 19.42 -6.00
C TYR A 907 -11.41 19.30 -4.97
N LEU A 908 -11.12 18.90 -3.72
CA LEU A 908 -12.13 18.71 -2.66
C LEU A 908 -12.05 19.79 -1.54
N THR A 909 -13.20 20.24 -1.04
CA THR A 909 -13.32 21.14 0.14
C THR A 909 -13.29 20.35 1.47
N ASP A 910 -13.18 21.03 2.62
CA ASP A 910 -13.22 20.36 3.94
C ASP A 910 -14.55 19.65 4.25
N GLU A 911 -15.64 20.01 3.56
CA GLU A 911 -16.93 19.32 3.60
C GLU A 911 -16.89 18.04 2.76
N GLU A 912 -16.30 18.11 1.56
CA GLU A 912 -16.19 16.98 0.63
C GLU A 912 -15.15 15.93 1.07
N LEU A 913 -14.32 16.25 2.06
CA LEU A 913 -13.40 15.30 2.71
C LEU A 913 -14.04 14.51 3.86
N VAL A 914 -15.28 14.80 4.25
CA VAL A 914 -15.99 13.98 5.23
C VAL A 914 -16.23 12.59 4.62
N PRO A 915 -15.78 11.49 5.27
CA PRO A 915 -16.04 10.14 4.77
C PRO A 915 -17.55 9.86 4.75
N PRO A 916 -18.03 9.00 3.82
CA PRO A 916 -19.44 8.67 3.68
C PRO A 916 -20.01 7.89 4.88
#